data_AF-A0A521U190-F1
#
_entry.id   AF-A0A521U190-F1
#
_cell.length_a   1.000
_cell.length_b   1.000
_cell.length_c   1.000
_cell.angle_alpha   90.00
_cell.angle_beta   90.00
_cell.angle_gamma   90.00
#
_symmetry.space_group_name_H-M   'P 1'
#
loop_
_entity.id
_entity.type
_entity.pdbx_description
1 polymer ?
#
loop_
_entity_poly.entity_id
_entity_poly.type
_entity_poly.pdbx_seq_one_letter_code
_entity_poly.pdbx_strand_id
1 'polypeptide(L)'
;MRLRDVRWLLPLGLLLGGCASSGDGTVITPKADASVDLGKALDTGDDVGVDASDAADAADVPMGRVCRTNDDCTAPDLCSNGQVCRFNRCVVVGGTPSCDDSVACTDDSCDATAGRCVHAPNDMRCPSDNFCAGETGCVRELPCEIGDATCARLNGDPCTGTWSCDPARLRCVRSAPYNCADTDTCTMDVCMLSGTAPMCLHNGPNYMTDLANCGSCGHACTAGANQTAACTAGACTASCNPGFVDADRMAANGCECNSSAADDPDVMFRDTNCDGIDGDVGRAIFVSPRGNDSNPGTMAMPKRTLAAGIAMARMATPVKSVYAALGTYGEAVTLAPGVNLYGGYNDEDGWSRAAGNSTEIDSPSTTGLSATNVLVATEVQLFTIHSQAATAVGESSYGVRVLGSTGPVLFRNCQLTSSDGGDGRDGTDGTMGSSASGASSPCGANGGGGGGGGSGNRAGTAGGPGAQVSGGGAAGGGGGGGGGSSCTDSCRRNNGAAGGTGLPGGNGINGVPGDATGQVSMAGVYTPRASARGSDGASGGGGGGGGGGGGTEVTRSCGGSVFSPCRSRSGGAGGGGGGGGCAGTAGTGGTGGGGSFAIISLASQVRLEGCRLQTGTGGRGGRGGNGGTGGTAGVGGAGGDSGCECTGIGGTGGAGGAGGAAGSGAGGPGGPSVCVAFAGDLPAQTGTTCTLGRAGTGGTGGRNAVLGAASNGPGGIRVNAQPLD
;
A
#
# COMPACT_ATOMS: atom_id res chain seq x y z
N MET A 1 31.65 0.00 24.36
CA MET A 1 32.02 1.44 24.44
C MET A 1 30.74 2.24 24.66
N ARG A 2 30.68 3.09 25.69
CA ARG A 2 29.50 3.88 26.08
C ARG A 2 29.55 5.29 25.48
N LEU A 3 28.45 5.77 24.90
CA LEU A 3 28.12 7.19 24.59
C LEU A 3 26.57 7.25 24.51
N ARG A 4 25.85 7.69 25.56
CA ARG A 4 25.47 9.07 25.96
C ARG A 4 24.54 9.81 24.99
N ASP A 5 23.26 9.78 25.35
CA ASP A 5 22.25 10.86 25.39
C ASP A 5 22.35 12.05 24.42
N VAL A 6 21.35 12.18 23.53
CA VAL A 6 20.96 13.46 22.92
C VAL A 6 19.44 13.61 23.00
N ARG A 7 19.00 14.61 23.78
CA ARG A 7 17.62 15.12 23.87
C ARG A 7 17.34 16.02 22.66
N TRP A 8 16.20 15.81 21.99
CA TRP A 8 15.66 16.71 20.97
C TRP A 8 14.66 17.71 21.59
N LEU A 9 14.90 18.99 21.35
CA LEU A 9 13.96 20.10 21.55
C LEU A 9 13.34 20.44 20.19
N LEU A 10 12.01 20.38 20.10
CA LEU A 10 11.21 21.01 19.04
C LEU A 10 11.25 22.54 19.20
N PRO A 11 11.04 23.28 18.10
CA PRO A 11 9.82 24.08 18.08
C PRO A 11 9.05 24.08 16.76
N LEU A 12 7.73 24.13 16.95
CA LEU A 12 6.70 24.54 16.00
C LEU A 12 6.96 25.98 15.53
N GLY A 13 6.85 26.24 14.23
CA GLY A 13 6.88 27.57 13.64
C GLY A 13 5.91 27.66 12.46
N LEU A 14 4.67 28.06 12.77
CA LEU A 14 3.64 28.47 11.81
C LEU A 14 3.90 29.94 11.46
N LEU A 15 4.08 30.27 10.16
CA LEU A 15 4.15 31.65 9.68
C LEU A 15 3.39 31.77 8.36
N LEU A 16 2.22 32.38 8.47
CA LEU A 16 1.47 33.04 7.39
C LEU A 16 2.24 34.28 6.93
N GLY A 17 2.27 34.52 5.62
CA GLY A 17 2.71 35.79 5.07
C GLY A 17 2.48 35.88 3.56
N GLY A 18 1.89 37.00 3.11
CA GLY A 18 2.19 37.54 1.78
C GLY A 18 1.03 38.01 0.93
N CYS A 19 0.44 39.17 1.25
CA CYS A 19 -0.07 40.11 0.24
C CYS A 19 1.09 41.01 -0.24
N ALA A 20 1.15 41.31 -1.54
CA ALA A 20 1.63 42.57 -2.15
C ALA A 20 1.38 42.52 -3.68
N SER A 21 0.59 43.45 -4.25
CA SER A 21 1.05 44.61 -5.07
C SER A 21 1.38 44.21 -6.52
N SER A 22 1.00 44.84 -7.63
CA SER A 22 0.59 46.20 -8.06
C SER A 22 0.20 46.01 -9.57
N GLY A 23 -0.76 46.69 -10.22
CA GLY A 23 -0.85 48.12 -10.53
C GLY A 23 -0.67 48.34 -12.06
N ASP A 24 -1.61 49.09 -12.66
CA ASP A 24 -1.68 49.68 -14.03
C ASP A 24 -1.76 48.72 -15.24
N GLY A 25 -2.62 48.90 -16.24
CA GLY A 25 -3.37 50.07 -16.70
C GLY A 25 -3.14 50.22 -18.20
N THR A 26 -4.07 49.77 -19.05
CA THR A 26 -4.22 50.24 -20.45
C THR A 26 -5.52 49.69 -21.06
N VAL A 27 -6.40 50.61 -21.41
CA VAL A 27 -7.71 50.51 -22.07
C VAL A 27 -7.69 51.77 -22.97
N ILE A 28 -8.01 51.85 -24.27
CA ILE A 28 -8.96 51.22 -25.21
C ILE A 28 -8.38 51.40 -26.64
N THR A 29 -8.80 50.71 -27.71
CA THR A 29 -9.84 51.14 -28.72
C THR A 29 -9.61 50.36 -30.04
N PRO A 30 -10.47 50.43 -31.10
CA PRO A 30 -11.84 51.01 -31.24
C PRO A 30 -12.84 50.14 -32.06
N LYS A 31 -14.15 50.45 -32.00
CA LYS A 31 -14.95 50.95 -33.16
C LYS A 31 -16.46 51.04 -32.90
N ALA A 32 -16.96 52.25 -33.06
CA ALA A 32 -18.25 52.75 -33.56
C ALA A 32 -18.28 54.23 -33.10
N ASP A 33 -18.80 55.25 -33.75
CA ASP A 33 -19.52 55.52 -35.00
C ASP A 33 -19.73 57.05 -34.96
N ALA A 34 -19.47 57.78 -36.04
CA ALA A 34 -19.98 59.15 -36.21
C ALA A 34 -19.84 59.63 -37.66
N SER A 35 -20.91 60.24 -38.15
CA SER A 35 -21.08 60.78 -39.49
C SER A 35 -20.90 62.31 -39.52
N VAL A 36 -20.32 62.78 -40.62
CA VAL A 36 -20.45 64.11 -41.29
C VAL A 36 -19.97 65.36 -40.56
N ASP A 37 -18.91 66.01 -41.06
CA ASP A 37 -19.01 67.16 -42.00
C ASP A 37 -17.63 67.87 -42.15
N LEU A 38 -17.50 68.58 -43.27
CA LEU A 38 -16.63 69.72 -43.58
C LEU A 38 -15.51 69.47 -44.61
N GLY A 39 -15.75 70.03 -45.80
CA GLY A 39 -15.00 71.23 -46.18
C GLY A 39 -13.67 71.06 -46.91
N LYS A 40 -13.76 71.13 -48.25
CA LYS A 40 -12.97 71.99 -49.16
C LYS A 40 -11.42 72.02 -49.08
N ALA A 41 -10.85 71.59 -50.22
CA ALA A 41 -10.04 72.39 -51.18
C ALA A 41 -8.51 72.24 -51.24
N LEU A 42 -8.05 72.31 -52.51
CA LEU A 42 -6.71 72.63 -53.07
C LEU A 42 -5.70 71.47 -53.09
N ASP A 43 -4.97 71.17 -54.17
CA ASP A 43 -4.64 71.89 -55.41
C ASP A 43 -4.08 70.88 -56.46
N THR A 44 -4.20 71.18 -57.75
CA THR A 44 -3.12 71.13 -58.78
C THR A 44 -3.67 71.04 -60.22
N GLY A 45 -3.41 72.09 -61.01
CA GLY A 45 -2.82 71.93 -62.35
C GLY A 45 -3.62 72.36 -63.59
N ASP A 46 -3.41 73.63 -64.00
CA ASP A 46 -3.23 74.18 -65.36
C ASP A 46 -4.35 74.23 -66.44
N ASP A 47 -4.68 75.50 -66.79
CA ASP A 47 -4.66 76.18 -68.11
C ASP A 47 -5.52 75.62 -69.29
N VAL A 48 -6.36 76.36 -70.03
CA VAL A 48 -6.37 77.74 -70.58
C VAL A 48 -7.81 78.12 -70.99
N GLY A 49 -8.17 79.41 -70.93
CA GLY A 49 -9.54 79.95 -71.16
C GLY A 49 -9.92 80.42 -72.57
N VAL A 50 -11.15 80.95 -72.71
CA VAL A 50 -11.56 82.22 -73.40
C VAL A 50 -13.08 82.47 -73.25
N ASP A 51 -13.46 83.75 -73.34
CA ASP A 51 -14.68 84.44 -72.88
C ASP A 51 -15.65 84.82 -74.01
N ALA A 52 -16.93 85.07 -73.64
CA ALA A 52 -17.92 86.02 -74.22
C ALA A 52 -18.34 85.90 -75.72
N SER A 53 -19.51 86.33 -76.21
CA SER A 53 -20.83 86.79 -75.73
C SER A 53 -21.67 87.12 -77.00
N ASP A 54 -22.95 87.49 -76.83
CA ASP A 54 -23.68 88.56 -77.57
C ASP A 54 -24.99 88.24 -78.32
N ALA A 55 -25.93 89.19 -78.11
CA ALA A 55 -26.84 89.86 -79.06
C ALA A 55 -28.36 89.61 -78.86
N ALA A 56 -29.28 90.57 -79.03
CA ALA A 56 -29.32 92.04 -79.09
C ALA A 56 -30.80 92.49 -79.24
N ASP A 57 -31.06 93.78 -78.99
CA ASP A 57 -32.35 94.50 -78.87
C ASP A 57 -33.21 94.75 -80.14
N ALA A 58 -34.51 94.95 -79.87
CA ALA A 58 -35.52 95.95 -80.34
C ALA A 58 -35.72 96.37 -81.83
N ALA A 59 -37.00 96.51 -82.25
CA ALA A 59 -37.52 97.64 -83.07
C ALA A 59 -39.07 97.71 -83.21
N ASP A 60 -39.61 98.91 -82.94
CA ASP A 60 -40.68 99.71 -83.62
C ASP A 60 -42.14 99.26 -83.88
N VAL A 61 -43.06 100.21 -83.61
CA VAL A 61 -44.53 100.20 -83.77
C VAL A 61 -44.99 101.12 -84.92
N PRO A 62 -46.00 100.74 -85.74
CA PRO A 62 -46.77 101.68 -86.56
C PRO A 62 -48.28 101.78 -86.18
N MET A 63 -48.67 103.02 -85.84
CA MET A 63 -49.96 103.72 -86.03
C MET A 63 -51.32 102.96 -85.97
N GLY A 64 -51.97 102.96 -84.79
CA GLY A 64 -53.28 102.33 -84.51
C GLY A 64 -54.57 103.01 -85.05
N ARG A 65 -55.58 102.16 -85.24
CA ARG A 65 -56.96 102.32 -85.77
C ARG A 65 -57.84 103.23 -84.90
N VAL A 66 -58.73 104.03 -85.51
CA VAL A 66 -59.64 104.96 -84.80
C VAL A 66 -60.86 104.21 -84.26
N CYS A 67 -61.25 104.45 -83.01
CA CYS A 67 -62.39 103.80 -82.32
C CYS A 67 -63.33 104.84 -81.69
N ARG A 68 -64.61 104.50 -81.46
CA ARG A 68 -65.59 105.34 -80.74
C ARG A 68 -66.00 104.76 -79.39
N THR A 69 -65.92 103.44 -79.22
CA THR A 69 -66.21 102.69 -77.99
C THR A 69 -65.17 101.58 -77.80
N ASN A 70 -65.07 101.01 -76.58
CA ASN A 70 -64.11 99.93 -76.29
C ASN A 70 -64.32 98.69 -77.18
N ASP A 71 -65.57 98.43 -77.57
CA ASP A 71 -65.95 97.27 -78.38
C ASP A 71 -65.43 97.37 -79.84
N ASP A 72 -65.02 98.56 -80.27
CA ASP A 72 -64.37 98.76 -81.58
C ASP A 72 -62.91 98.25 -81.58
N CYS A 73 -62.39 97.78 -80.43
CA CYS A 73 -61.01 97.29 -80.24
C CYS A 73 -61.00 95.77 -79.96
N THR A 74 -60.77 94.95 -80.99
CA THR A 74 -60.66 93.48 -80.85
C THR A 74 -59.21 93.00 -80.99
N ALA A 75 -58.68 92.23 -80.02
CA ALA A 75 -57.38 91.57 -80.09
C ALA A 75 -57.51 90.03 -79.99
N PRO A 76 -56.63 89.21 -80.62
CA PRO A 76 -56.79 87.74 -80.72
C PRO A 76 -56.25 86.89 -79.55
N ASP A 77 -55.56 87.46 -78.56
CA ASP A 77 -54.91 86.69 -77.47
C ASP A 77 -55.19 87.30 -76.08
N LEU A 78 -55.83 86.50 -75.20
CA LEU A 78 -56.26 86.86 -73.85
C LEU A 78 -55.20 86.64 -72.75
N CYS A 79 -54.12 85.90 -73.00
CA CYS A 79 -53.06 85.70 -71.99
C CYS A 79 -52.02 86.84 -71.99
N SER A 80 -52.03 87.72 -73.01
CA SER A 80 -50.93 88.68 -73.22
C SER A 80 -51.33 90.15 -73.52
N ASN A 81 -52.42 90.48 -74.25
CA ASN A 81 -52.59 91.83 -74.85
C ASN A 81 -54.05 92.41 -74.93
N GLY A 82 -54.66 92.85 -73.82
CA GLY A 82 -55.97 93.54 -73.84
C GLY A 82 -55.94 94.98 -74.38
N GLN A 83 -56.97 95.46 -75.10
CA GLN A 83 -57.07 96.84 -75.63
C GLN A 83 -58.36 97.57 -75.21
N VAL A 84 -58.28 98.89 -74.98
CA VAL A 84 -59.43 99.78 -74.68
C VAL A 84 -59.39 101.05 -75.54
N CYS A 85 -60.55 101.67 -75.82
CA CYS A 85 -60.65 102.87 -76.65
C CYS A 85 -60.45 104.15 -75.82
N ARG A 86 -59.38 104.91 -76.08
CA ARG A 86 -59.13 106.23 -75.47
C ARG A 86 -58.70 107.25 -76.52
N PHE A 87 -59.23 108.47 -76.42
CA PHE A 87 -58.93 109.57 -77.35
C PHE A 87 -59.12 109.20 -78.83
N ASN A 88 -60.23 108.51 -79.12
CA ASN A 88 -60.56 108.05 -80.47
C ASN A 88 -59.55 107.04 -81.06
N ARG A 89 -58.78 106.32 -80.23
CA ARG A 89 -57.78 105.33 -80.68
C ARG A 89 -57.68 104.14 -79.71
N CYS A 90 -57.49 102.92 -80.22
CA CYS A 90 -57.32 101.73 -79.37
C CYS A 90 -55.92 101.73 -78.73
N VAL A 91 -55.84 101.59 -77.41
CA VAL A 91 -54.59 101.54 -76.63
C VAL A 91 -54.52 100.24 -75.81
N VAL A 92 -53.34 99.61 -75.76
CA VAL A 92 -53.10 98.34 -75.04
C VAL A 92 -52.98 98.60 -73.53
N VAL A 93 -53.66 97.80 -72.73
CA VAL A 93 -53.58 97.72 -71.26
C VAL A 93 -53.44 96.23 -70.92
N GLY A 94 -52.22 95.79 -70.59
CA GLY A 94 -51.86 94.37 -70.38
C GLY A 94 -52.74 93.59 -69.38
N GLY A 95 -52.79 92.26 -69.54
CA GLY A 95 -53.75 91.30 -68.95
C GLY A 95 -53.61 90.95 -67.44
N THR A 96 -54.54 90.12 -66.96
CA THR A 96 -54.84 89.83 -65.53
C THR A 96 -54.10 88.59 -64.93
N PRO A 97 -53.99 88.44 -63.57
CA PRO A 97 -53.13 87.45 -62.90
C PRO A 97 -53.82 86.16 -62.36
N SER A 98 -53.01 85.08 -62.31
CA SER A 98 -53.08 83.81 -61.53
C SER A 98 -53.85 82.58 -62.07
N CYS A 99 -53.12 81.48 -62.33
CA CYS A 99 -53.59 80.12 -62.69
C CYS A 99 -53.55 79.14 -61.49
N ASP A 100 -53.52 79.66 -60.26
CA ASP A 100 -53.42 78.90 -59.01
C ASP A 100 -54.77 78.25 -58.64
N ASP A 101 -54.82 76.91 -58.47
CA ASP A 101 -56.03 76.18 -58.05
C ASP A 101 -56.22 76.11 -56.53
N SER A 102 -55.32 76.75 -55.78
CA SER A 102 -55.30 76.79 -54.32
C SER A 102 -55.01 75.45 -53.64
N VAL A 103 -54.58 74.40 -54.37
CA VAL A 103 -54.15 73.13 -53.80
C VAL A 103 -52.63 73.13 -53.61
N ALA A 104 -52.18 73.27 -52.35
CA ALA A 104 -50.76 73.49 -52.06
C ALA A 104 -49.77 72.39 -52.51
N CYS A 105 -50.25 71.18 -52.83
CA CYS A 105 -49.40 70.07 -53.28
C CYS A 105 -49.39 69.83 -54.79
N THR A 106 -50.14 70.61 -55.57
CA THR A 106 -50.09 70.60 -57.03
C THR A 106 -49.03 71.59 -57.54
N ASP A 107 -48.37 71.23 -58.63
CA ASP A 107 -47.57 72.15 -59.43
C ASP A 107 -48.46 72.75 -60.52
N ASP A 108 -48.84 74.03 -60.32
CA ASP A 108 -49.75 74.76 -61.20
C ASP A 108 -49.00 75.56 -62.26
N SER A 109 -49.35 75.38 -63.53
CA SER A 109 -48.73 76.09 -64.65
C SER A 109 -49.74 76.44 -65.76
N CYS A 110 -49.53 77.57 -66.43
CA CYS A 110 -50.33 77.97 -67.58
C CYS A 110 -49.75 77.34 -68.85
N ASP A 111 -50.49 76.44 -69.49
CA ASP A 111 -50.09 75.85 -70.77
C ASP A 111 -50.55 76.75 -71.92
N ALA A 112 -49.61 77.54 -72.45
CA ALA A 112 -49.84 78.45 -73.56
C ALA A 112 -50.21 77.76 -74.89
N THR A 113 -49.97 76.46 -75.02
CA THR A 113 -50.28 75.67 -76.23
C THR A 113 -51.72 75.16 -76.20
N ALA A 114 -52.19 74.77 -75.00
CA ALA A 114 -53.56 74.30 -74.78
C ALA A 114 -54.54 75.44 -74.41
N GLY A 115 -54.03 76.64 -74.11
CA GLY A 115 -54.84 77.80 -73.74
C GLY A 115 -55.57 77.65 -72.40
N ARG A 116 -55.03 76.84 -71.47
CA ARG A 116 -55.64 76.54 -70.16
C ARG A 116 -54.59 76.32 -69.05
N CYS A 117 -55.00 76.41 -67.78
CA CYS A 117 -54.17 76.01 -66.64
C CYS A 117 -54.08 74.47 -66.52
N VAL A 118 -52.93 73.96 -66.07
CA VAL A 118 -52.64 72.55 -65.81
C VAL A 118 -52.12 72.40 -64.37
N HIS A 119 -52.65 71.41 -63.65
CA HIS A 119 -52.38 71.16 -62.22
C HIS A 119 -51.86 69.72 -62.04
N ALA A 120 -50.57 69.53 -61.75
CA ALA A 120 -49.94 68.21 -61.63
C ALA A 120 -49.67 67.83 -60.16
N PRO A 121 -50.13 66.66 -59.65
CA PRO A 121 -49.89 66.27 -58.26
C PRO A 121 -48.41 65.99 -57.98
N ASN A 122 -47.86 66.52 -56.87
CA ASN A 122 -46.47 66.30 -56.46
C ASN A 122 -46.35 65.89 -54.98
N ASP A 123 -46.07 64.61 -54.73
CA ASP A 123 -45.98 64.04 -53.38
C ASP A 123 -44.87 64.66 -52.53
N MET A 124 -43.78 65.15 -53.14
CA MET A 124 -42.67 65.76 -52.37
C MET A 124 -43.06 67.10 -51.73
N ARG A 125 -44.19 67.71 -52.16
CA ARG A 125 -44.77 68.90 -51.53
C ARG A 125 -45.62 68.56 -50.30
N CYS A 126 -45.83 67.27 -50.02
CA CYS A 126 -46.52 66.80 -48.83
C CYS A 126 -45.55 66.47 -47.68
N PRO A 127 -46.01 66.56 -46.41
CA PRO A 127 -45.25 66.06 -45.27
C PRO A 127 -44.89 64.58 -45.42
N SER A 128 -43.80 64.13 -44.77
CA SER A 128 -43.35 62.73 -44.81
C SER A 128 -44.50 61.74 -44.57
N ASP A 129 -44.55 60.67 -45.37
CA ASP A 129 -45.57 59.62 -45.38
C ASP A 129 -46.96 60.03 -45.92
N ASN A 130 -47.09 61.18 -46.57
CA ASN A 130 -48.30 61.59 -47.30
C ASN A 130 -48.07 61.69 -48.81
N PHE A 131 -49.15 61.52 -49.57
CA PHE A 131 -49.19 61.62 -51.03
C PHE A 131 -50.10 62.77 -51.46
N CYS A 132 -49.79 63.43 -52.56
CA CYS A 132 -50.65 64.46 -53.14
C CYS A 132 -51.77 63.80 -53.96
N ALA A 133 -53.01 63.99 -53.53
CA ALA A 133 -54.20 63.52 -54.22
C ALA A 133 -54.87 64.68 -54.96
N GLY A 134 -54.19 65.22 -55.98
CA GLY A 134 -54.68 66.16 -57.00
C GLY A 134 -55.67 67.23 -56.53
N GLU A 135 -56.94 66.88 -56.45
CA GLU A 135 -58.05 67.78 -56.12
C GLU A 135 -58.27 68.00 -54.60
N THR A 136 -57.67 67.17 -53.75
CA THR A 136 -57.98 67.09 -52.30
C THR A 136 -56.79 67.41 -51.39
N GLY A 137 -55.60 67.66 -51.97
CA GLY A 137 -54.39 67.98 -51.22
C GLY A 137 -53.65 66.75 -50.71
N CYS A 138 -52.85 66.93 -49.66
CA CYS A 138 -52.01 65.86 -49.08
C CYS A 138 -52.83 64.89 -48.24
N VAL A 139 -52.77 63.61 -48.59
CA VAL A 139 -53.47 62.51 -47.92
C VAL A 139 -52.51 61.40 -47.50
N ARG A 140 -52.82 60.69 -46.42
CA ARG A 140 -52.01 59.54 -45.94
C ARG A 140 -52.16 58.29 -46.80
N GLU A 141 -53.33 58.12 -47.41
CA GLU A 141 -53.64 56.98 -48.25
C GLU A 141 -54.15 57.50 -49.57
N LEU A 142 -53.49 57.09 -50.65
CA LEU A 142 -53.81 57.59 -51.97
C LEU A 142 -55.10 56.96 -52.48
N PRO A 143 -56.14 57.75 -52.81
CA PRO A 143 -57.34 57.26 -53.48
C PRO A 143 -56.97 56.74 -54.85
N CYS A 144 -57.62 55.66 -55.27
CA CYS A 144 -57.48 55.12 -56.60
C CYS A 144 -58.82 54.61 -57.11
N GLU A 145 -58.97 54.60 -58.43
CA GLU A 145 -60.06 53.96 -59.13
C GLU A 145 -59.58 52.62 -59.72
N ILE A 146 -60.48 51.65 -59.80
CA ILE A 146 -60.16 50.32 -60.30
C ILE A 146 -59.77 50.43 -61.78
N GLY A 147 -58.49 50.24 -62.07
CA GLY A 147 -57.94 50.28 -63.44
C GLY A 147 -57.16 51.55 -63.78
N ASP A 148 -57.05 52.52 -62.87
CA ASP A 148 -56.18 53.68 -63.04
C ASP A 148 -54.70 53.36 -62.76
N ALA A 149 -53.81 54.28 -63.15
CA ALA A 149 -52.36 54.15 -62.90
C ALA A 149 -51.93 54.82 -61.58
N THR A 150 -52.89 55.21 -60.73
CA THR A 150 -52.63 56.06 -59.57
C THR A 150 -51.71 55.38 -58.55
N CYS A 151 -51.81 54.06 -58.40
CA CYS A 151 -50.92 53.29 -57.52
C CYS A 151 -49.59 52.91 -58.17
N ALA A 152 -49.48 52.94 -59.50
CA ALA A 152 -48.29 52.51 -60.24
C ALA A 152 -47.13 53.51 -60.10
N ARG A 153 -47.40 54.74 -59.67
CA ARG A 153 -46.38 55.75 -59.36
C ARG A 153 -45.66 55.50 -58.03
N LEU A 154 -46.15 54.58 -57.20
CA LEU A 154 -45.54 54.22 -55.92
C LEU A 154 -44.46 53.14 -56.14
N ASN A 155 -43.27 53.35 -55.57
CA ASN A 155 -42.18 52.39 -55.71
C ASN A 155 -42.49 51.06 -54.99
N GLY A 156 -42.39 49.96 -55.72
CA GLY A 156 -42.53 48.60 -55.21
C GLY A 156 -42.18 47.58 -56.30
N ASP A 157 -41.65 46.45 -55.88
CA ASP A 157 -41.28 45.34 -56.77
C ASP A 157 -41.85 44.01 -56.22
N PRO A 158 -41.79 42.90 -56.97
CA PRO A 158 -42.32 41.61 -56.50
C PRO A 158 -41.71 41.08 -55.20
N CYS A 159 -40.45 41.41 -54.86
CA CYS A 159 -39.81 41.00 -53.61
C CYS A 159 -40.26 41.86 -52.43
N THR A 160 -40.32 43.18 -52.62
CA THR A 160 -40.67 44.09 -51.54
C THR A 160 -42.19 44.22 -51.37
N GLY A 161 -42.99 44.00 -52.41
CA GLY A 161 -44.45 44.17 -52.46
C GLY A 161 -44.85 45.20 -53.52
N THR A 162 -45.79 44.83 -54.38
CA THR A 162 -46.31 45.67 -55.48
C THR A 162 -47.53 46.47 -55.03
N TRP A 163 -47.65 47.71 -55.50
CA TRP A 163 -48.78 48.58 -55.20
C TRP A 163 -49.92 48.39 -56.20
N SER A 164 -51.14 48.21 -55.70
CA SER A 164 -52.34 48.05 -56.53
C SER A 164 -53.56 48.68 -55.85
N CYS A 165 -54.58 49.02 -56.64
CA CYS A 165 -55.81 49.58 -56.08
C CYS A 165 -56.66 48.49 -55.44
N ASP A 166 -56.95 48.59 -54.14
CA ASP A 166 -57.88 47.68 -53.44
C ASP A 166 -59.31 47.96 -53.92
N PRO A 167 -60.00 47.02 -54.60
CA PRO A 167 -61.37 47.23 -55.09
C PRO A 167 -62.39 47.50 -53.97
N ALA A 168 -62.11 47.05 -52.74
CA ALA A 168 -63.00 47.21 -51.60
C ALA A 168 -62.80 48.54 -50.86
N ARG A 169 -61.57 49.09 -50.89
CA ARG A 169 -61.24 50.33 -50.17
C ARG A 169 -61.10 51.55 -51.08
N LEU A 170 -60.94 51.35 -52.38
CA LEU A 170 -60.60 52.41 -53.35
C LEU A 170 -59.36 53.21 -52.89
N ARG A 171 -58.37 52.47 -52.37
CA ARG A 171 -57.09 52.99 -51.87
C ARG A 171 -55.96 52.13 -52.39
N CYS A 172 -54.80 52.76 -52.63
CA CYS A 172 -53.59 52.02 -52.99
C CYS A 172 -53.14 51.18 -51.80
N VAL A 173 -53.13 49.86 -51.98
CA VAL A 173 -52.62 48.90 -51.00
C VAL A 173 -51.40 48.18 -51.57
N ARG A 174 -50.51 47.80 -50.67
CA ARG A 174 -49.30 47.06 -51.00
C ARG A 174 -49.54 45.57 -50.78
N SER A 175 -49.22 44.75 -51.79
CA SER A 175 -49.21 43.30 -51.62
C SER A 175 -48.14 42.88 -50.60
N ALA A 176 -48.36 41.73 -49.96
CA ALA A 176 -47.39 41.18 -49.02
C ALA A 176 -46.04 40.93 -49.74
N PRO A 177 -44.90 41.23 -49.10
CA PRO A 177 -43.58 40.89 -49.65
C PRO A 177 -43.47 39.40 -49.96
N TYR A 178 -42.68 39.03 -50.97
CA TYR A 178 -42.45 37.64 -51.30
C TYR A 178 -41.63 36.97 -50.19
N ASN A 179 -42.23 36.00 -49.49
CA ASN A 179 -41.59 35.35 -48.35
C ASN A 179 -40.61 34.26 -48.82
N CYS A 180 -39.32 34.54 -48.68
CA CYS A 180 -38.26 33.58 -48.95
C CYS A 180 -37.76 32.83 -47.71
N ALA A 181 -38.38 33.02 -46.54
CA ALA A 181 -37.97 32.31 -45.34
C ALA A 181 -38.14 30.79 -45.54
N ASP A 182 -37.03 30.07 -45.70
CA ASP A 182 -37.05 28.64 -45.42
C ASP A 182 -36.93 28.46 -43.91
N THR A 183 -37.42 27.36 -43.35
CA THR A 183 -37.47 27.18 -41.89
C THR A 183 -36.08 27.05 -41.24
N ASP A 184 -35.02 27.27 -42.02
CA ASP A 184 -33.64 27.16 -41.62
C ASP A 184 -33.14 28.53 -41.12
N THR A 185 -32.83 28.61 -39.84
CA THR A 185 -32.43 29.88 -39.22
C THR A 185 -30.97 30.24 -39.48
N CYS A 186 -30.19 29.37 -40.13
CA CYS A 186 -28.77 29.58 -40.41
C CYS A 186 -28.51 30.08 -41.85
N THR A 187 -29.53 30.05 -42.70
CA THR A 187 -29.51 30.65 -44.03
C THR A 187 -29.90 32.11 -43.93
N MET A 188 -29.19 32.97 -44.68
CA MET A 188 -29.71 34.28 -45.00
C MET A 188 -30.57 34.15 -46.25
N ASP A 189 -31.87 34.36 -46.07
CA ASP A 189 -32.85 34.27 -47.13
C ASP A 189 -33.08 35.64 -47.76
N VAL A 190 -32.61 35.79 -49.00
CA VAL A 190 -32.75 37.04 -49.73
C VAL A 190 -33.63 36.79 -50.95
N CYS A 191 -34.72 37.55 -51.05
CA CYS A 191 -35.46 37.63 -52.29
C CYS A 191 -34.68 38.50 -53.28
N MET A 192 -34.38 37.93 -54.44
CA MET A 192 -33.72 38.63 -55.54
C MET A 192 -34.56 38.53 -56.82
N LEU A 193 -34.41 39.51 -57.71
CA LEU A 193 -35.13 39.54 -58.98
C LEU A 193 -34.33 38.84 -60.07
N SER A 194 -34.95 37.87 -60.74
CA SER A 194 -34.47 37.31 -62.01
C SER A 194 -35.42 37.76 -63.11
N GLY A 195 -35.07 38.87 -63.77
CA GLY A 195 -36.00 39.58 -64.65
C GLY A 195 -37.16 40.21 -63.87
N THR A 196 -38.39 39.81 -64.16
CA THR A 196 -39.62 40.29 -63.48
C THR A 196 -40.16 39.33 -62.41
N ALA A 197 -39.51 38.18 -62.18
CA ALA A 197 -39.94 37.18 -61.21
C ALA A 197 -39.07 37.20 -59.94
N PRO A 198 -39.66 37.10 -58.74
CA PRO A 198 -38.90 36.91 -57.51
C PRO A 198 -38.36 35.48 -57.44
N MET A 199 -37.09 35.33 -57.03
CA MET A 199 -36.49 34.05 -56.69
C MET A 199 -35.84 34.12 -55.31
N CYS A 200 -35.83 32.99 -54.60
CA CYS A 200 -35.18 32.89 -53.30
C CYS A 200 -33.75 32.41 -53.46
N LEU A 201 -32.83 33.16 -52.88
CA LEU A 201 -31.45 32.74 -52.67
C LEU A 201 -31.28 32.44 -51.19
N HIS A 202 -30.86 31.21 -50.90
CA HIS A 202 -30.51 30.75 -49.57
C HIS A 202 -29.00 30.64 -49.51
N ASN A 203 -28.34 31.50 -48.73
CA ASN A 203 -26.90 31.42 -48.49
C ASN A 203 -26.66 30.98 -47.05
N GLY A 204 -26.12 29.78 -46.86
CA GLY A 204 -25.92 29.16 -45.55
C GLY A 204 -24.57 28.47 -45.41
N PRO A 205 -24.23 28.03 -44.19
CA PRO A 205 -23.00 27.30 -43.92
C PRO A 205 -22.98 25.95 -44.64
N ASN A 206 -21.79 25.40 -44.88
CA ASN A 206 -21.67 24.08 -45.51
C ASN A 206 -22.01 22.98 -44.50
N TYR A 207 -23.25 22.50 -44.52
CA TYR A 207 -23.72 21.42 -43.64
C TYR A 207 -22.94 20.11 -43.76
N MET A 208 -22.10 19.93 -44.80
CA MET A 208 -21.27 18.73 -44.94
C MET A 208 -19.94 18.78 -44.18
N THR A 209 -19.46 19.97 -43.83
CA THR A 209 -18.11 20.16 -43.26
C THR A 209 -18.05 21.18 -42.12
N ASP A 210 -19.05 22.02 -41.96
CA ASP A 210 -19.09 23.02 -40.89
C ASP A 210 -19.39 22.34 -39.55
N LEU A 211 -18.46 22.51 -38.61
CA LEU A 211 -18.54 21.92 -37.28
C LEU A 211 -19.69 22.52 -36.44
N ALA A 212 -20.05 23.78 -36.68
CA ALA A 212 -21.11 24.46 -35.92
C ALA A 212 -22.53 24.14 -36.42
N ASN A 213 -22.65 23.59 -37.63
CA ASN A 213 -23.92 23.39 -38.34
C ASN A 213 -23.96 22.01 -39.03
N CYS A 214 -23.40 20.98 -38.43
CA CYS A 214 -23.20 19.73 -39.15
C CYS A 214 -24.53 19.00 -39.41
N GLY A 215 -24.86 18.73 -40.68
CA GLY A 215 -26.09 18.06 -41.09
C GLY A 215 -27.38 18.90 -40.91
N SER A 216 -27.39 19.88 -40.01
CA SER A 216 -28.48 20.84 -39.83
C SER A 216 -28.00 22.09 -39.07
N CYS A 217 -28.73 23.20 -39.25
CA CYS A 217 -28.48 24.46 -38.57
C CYS A 217 -28.41 24.31 -37.05
N GLY A 218 -27.37 24.89 -36.43
CA GLY A 218 -27.16 24.86 -34.99
C GLY A 218 -26.78 23.49 -34.42
N HIS A 219 -26.63 22.45 -35.25
CA HIS A 219 -26.16 21.14 -34.81
C HIS A 219 -24.63 21.12 -34.73
N ALA A 220 -24.12 21.78 -33.70
CA ALA A 220 -22.70 21.83 -33.43
C ALA A 220 -22.19 20.47 -32.93
N CYS A 221 -21.15 19.94 -33.58
CA CYS A 221 -20.53 18.70 -33.14
C CYS A 221 -19.73 18.93 -31.87
N THR A 222 -20.10 18.21 -30.80
CA THR A 222 -19.39 18.25 -29.52
C THR A 222 -18.35 17.14 -29.45
N ALA A 223 -17.16 17.46 -28.95
CA ALA A 223 -16.13 16.47 -28.61
C ALA A 223 -16.17 16.20 -27.10
N GLY A 224 -15.98 14.94 -26.70
CA GLY A 224 -15.72 14.58 -25.30
C GLY A 224 -14.33 15.00 -24.84
N ALA A 225 -13.94 14.59 -23.63
CA ALA A 225 -12.59 14.85 -23.12
C ALA A 225 -11.52 14.23 -24.05
N ASN A 226 -10.44 14.97 -24.34
CA ASN A 226 -9.33 14.51 -25.20
C ASN A 226 -9.72 14.01 -26.60
N GLN A 227 -10.85 14.47 -27.13
CA GLN A 227 -11.29 14.20 -28.50
C GLN A 227 -11.26 15.48 -29.34
N THR A 228 -11.18 15.31 -30.66
CA THR A 228 -11.48 16.34 -31.65
C THR A 228 -12.74 15.94 -32.41
N ALA A 229 -13.73 16.83 -32.46
CA ALA A 229 -14.94 16.64 -33.26
C ALA A 229 -14.69 17.08 -34.71
N ALA A 230 -15.32 16.40 -35.65
CA ALA A 230 -15.31 16.72 -37.07
C ALA A 230 -16.73 16.59 -37.65
N CYS A 231 -17.03 17.39 -38.67
CA CYS A 231 -18.23 17.21 -39.48
C CYS A 231 -17.81 16.56 -40.81
N THR A 232 -18.24 15.33 -41.05
CA THR A 232 -17.92 14.61 -42.29
C THR A 232 -19.21 14.11 -42.93
N ALA A 233 -19.48 14.57 -44.15
CA ALA A 233 -20.68 14.21 -44.91
C ALA A 233 -22.00 14.50 -44.14
N GLY A 234 -22.02 15.58 -43.35
CA GLY A 234 -23.19 16.00 -42.58
C GLY A 234 -23.46 15.18 -41.32
N ALA A 235 -22.50 14.35 -40.89
CA ALA A 235 -22.56 13.65 -39.62
C ALA A 235 -21.42 14.10 -38.70
N CYS A 236 -21.75 14.32 -37.43
CA CYS A 236 -20.76 14.54 -36.40
C CYS A 236 -19.99 13.26 -36.12
N THR A 237 -18.67 13.35 -36.23
CA THR A 237 -17.72 12.31 -35.84
C THR A 237 -16.78 12.86 -34.78
N ALA A 238 -16.24 11.99 -33.94
CA ALA A 238 -15.23 12.35 -32.96
C ALA A 238 -14.09 11.32 -33.03
N SER A 239 -12.86 11.79 -32.88
CA SER A 239 -11.66 10.95 -32.82
C SER A 239 -10.78 11.39 -31.67
N CYS A 240 -10.09 10.45 -31.03
CA CYS A 240 -9.13 10.78 -29.99
C CYS A 240 -8.03 11.70 -30.52
N ASN A 241 -7.61 12.63 -29.67
CA ASN A 241 -6.41 13.41 -29.90
C ASN A 241 -5.20 12.46 -29.99
N PRO A 242 -4.15 12.81 -30.75
CA PRO A 242 -2.94 11.98 -30.82
C PRO A 242 -2.40 11.63 -29.43
N GLY A 243 -2.17 10.34 -29.17
CA GLY A 243 -1.73 9.83 -27.87
C GLY A 243 -2.84 9.55 -26.86
N PHE A 244 -4.11 9.75 -27.20
CA PHE A 244 -5.24 9.37 -26.38
C PHE A 244 -6.01 8.18 -26.95
N VAL A 245 -6.59 7.38 -26.06
CA VAL A 245 -7.33 6.15 -26.39
C VAL A 245 -8.69 6.18 -25.72
N ASP A 246 -9.72 5.80 -26.48
CA ASP A 246 -11.08 5.51 -26.01
C ASP A 246 -11.11 4.04 -25.57
N ALA A 247 -10.97 3.82 -24.25
CA ALA A 247 -10.72 2.50 -23.70
C ALA A 247 -11.99 1.66 -23.57
N ASP A 248 -13.13 2.30 -23.28
CA ASP A 248 -14.44 1.65 -23.15
C ASP A 248 -15.24 1.64 -24.46
N ARG A 249 -14.71 2.28 -25.52
CA ARG A 249 -15.34 2.47 -26.83
C ARG A 249 -16.62 3.29 -26.76
N MET A 250 -16.75 4.12 -25.73
CA MET A 250 -17.86 5.04 -25.55
C MET A 250 -17.42 6.46 -25.92
N ALA A 251 -17.54 6.77 -27.21
CA ALA A 251 -17.19 8.08 -27.75
C ALA A 251 -17.86 9.27 -27.02
N ALA A 252 -18.97 9.05 -26.31
CA ALA A 252 -19.70 10.07 -25.57
C ALA A 252 -18.96 10.62 -24.33
N ASN A 253 -18.10 9.84 -23.66
CA ASN A 253 -17.33 10.29 -22.50
C ASN A 253 -15.91 10.78 -22.83
N GLY A 254 -15.44 10.55 -24.04
CA GLY A 254 -14.15 11.07 -24.50
C GLY A 254 -13.16 9.98 -24.84
N CYS A 255 -11.88 10.31 -24.69
CA CYS A 255 -10.77 9.36 -24.69
C CYS A 255 -10.09 9.47 -23.33
N GLU A 256 -10.26 8.43 -22.52
CA GLU A 256 -10.06 8.46 -21.08
C GLU A 256 -8.58 8.39 -20.69
N CYS A 257 -7.73 7.86 -21.59
CA CYS A 257 -6.37 7.49 -21.25
C CYS A 257 -5.36 8.07 -22.22
N ASN A 258 -4.19 8.41 -21.69
CA ASN A 258 -3.04 8.81 -22.50
C ASN A 258 -2.11 7.59 -22.66
N SER A 259 -1.95 7.09 -23.88
CA SER A 259 -1.16 5.90 -24.20
C SER A 259 0.35 6.03 -23.95
N SER A 260 0.81 7.22 -23.54
CA SER A 260 2.19 7.48 -23.16
C SER A 260 2.35 7.82 -21.67
N ALA A 261 1.26 7.77 -20.90
CA ALA A 261 1.33 7.93 -19.46
C ALA A 261 2.18 6.81 -18.84
N ALA A 262 2.94 7.16 -17.81
CA ALA A 262 3.65 6.16 -17.02
C ALA A 262 2.63 5.31 -16.25
N ASP A 263 2.80 4.00 -16.34
CA ASP A 263 1.93 3.03 -15.70
C ASP A 263 2.80 2.06 -14.88
N ASP A 264 2.75 2.23 -13.56
CA ASP A 264 3.46 1.39 -12.58
C ASP A 264 2.40 0.59 -11.80
N PRO A 265 2.60 -0.71 -11.55
CA PRO A 265 1.60 -1.55 -10.88
C PRO A 265 1.13 -0.98 -9.54
N ASP A 266 -0.18 -0.78 -9.39
CA ASP A 266 -0.76 -0.20 -8.19
C ASP A 266 -1.92 -1.03 -7.59
N VAL A 267 -2.33 -0.73 -6.36
CA VAL A 267 -3.36 -1.52 -5.64
C VAL A 267 -4.80 -1.22 -6.07
N MET A 268 -5.00 -0.21 -6.92
CA MET A 268 -6.27 0.14 -7.55
C MET A 268 -6.42 -0.49 -8.94
N PHE A 269 -5.39 -1.19 -9.44
CA PHE A 269 -5.39 -1.90 -10.73
C PHE A 269 -5.63 -0.99 -11.92
N ARG A 270 -5.12 0.25 -11.85
CA ARG A 270 -5.42 1.25 -12.85
C ARG A 270 -4.48 1.09 -14.03
N ASP A 271 -5.03 0.65 -15.16
CA ASP A 271 -4.37 0.74 -16.47
C ASP A 271 -4.39 2.21 -16.94
N THR A 272 -3.32 2.96 -16.61
CA THR A 272 -3.27 4.42 -16.82
C THR A 272 -3.04 4.79 -18.29
N ASN A 273 -2.40 3.91 -19.05
CA ASN A 273 -2.10 4.11 -20.47
C ASN A 273 -3.04 3.33 -21.41
N CYS A 274 -3.95 2.53 -20.86
CA CYS A 274 -4.95 1.72 -21.56
C CYS A 274 -4.34 0.77 -22.58
N ASP A 275 -3.19 0.18 -22.23
CA ASP A 275 -2.48 -0.80 -23.06
C ASP A 275 -2.90 -2.26 -22.77
N GLY A 276 -3.80 -2.46 -21.81
CA GLY A 276 -4.42 -3.73 -21.46
C GLY A 276 -3.80 -4.43 -20.24
N ILE A 277 -2.82 -3.81 -19.59
CA ILE A 277 -2.18 -4.32 -18.37
C ILE A 277 -2.00 -3.18 -17.35
N ASP A 278 -2.11 -3.50 -16.06
CA ASP A 278 -1.68 -2.60 -14.99
C ASP A 278 -0.16 -2.71 -14.83
N GLY A 279 0.57 -1.81 -15.48
CA GLY A 279 2.02 -1.69 -15.46
C GLY A 279 2.69 -1.84 -16.83
N ASP A 280 3.90 -1.29 -16.96
CA ASP A 280 4.64 -1.28 -18.23
C ASP A 280 5.30 -2.63 -18.62
N VAL A 281 4.84 -3.22 -19.74
CA VAL A 281 5.39 -4.46 -20.35
C VAL A 281 6.91 -4.39 -20.61
N GLY A 282 7.40 -3.23 -21.02
CA GLY A 282 8.82 -2.98 -21.29
C GLY A 282 9.69 -3.02 -20.03
N ARG A 283 9.10 -2.78 -18.86
CA ARG A 283 9.79 -2.75 -17.54
C ARG A 283 9.58 -4.03 -16.72
N ALA A 284 8.93 -5.03 -17.30
CA ALA A 284 8.61 -6.29 -16.63
C ALA A 284 9.37 -7.51 -17.17
N ILE A 285 9.53 -8.50 -16.30
CA ILE A 285 9.81 -9.91 -16.62
C ILE A 285 8.58 -10.70 -16.17
N PHE A 286 7.96 -11.40 -17.11
CA PHE A 286 6.73 -12.15 -16.90
C PHE A 286 7.02 -13.57 -16.41
N VAL A 287 6.34 -13.97 -15.33
CA VAL A 287 6.49 -15.26 -14.68
C VAL A 287 5.11 -15.90 -14.53
N SER A 288 5.00 -17.18 -14.86
CA SER A 288 3.77 -17.98 -14.72
C SER A 288 4.13 -19.42 -14.35
N PRO A 289 3.36 -20.12 -13.49
CA PRO A 289 3.62 -21.54 -13.21
C PRO A 289 3.51 -22.43 -14.45
N ARG A 290 2.84 -21.96 -15.51
CA ARG A 290 2.68 -22.63 -16.81
C ARG A 290 3.82 -22.32 -17.79
N GLY A 291 4.74 -21.43 -17.42
CA GLY A 291 5.87 -20.99 -18.23
C GLY A 291 7.03 -22.00 -18.29
N ASN A 292 8.18 -21.54 -18.81
CA ASN A 292 9.42 -22.31 -18.87
C ASN A 292 10.62 -21.40 -18.50
N ASP A 293 11.51 -21.85 -17.61
CA ASP A 293 12.65 -21.04 -17.16
C ASP A 293 13.69 -20.76 -18.27
N SER A 294 13.66 -21.50 -19.37
CA SER A 294 14.44 -21.21 -20.58
C SER A 294 13.86 -20.05 -21.42
N ASN A 295 12.62 -19.65 -21.18
CA ASN A 295 11.98 -18.57 -21.92
C ASN A 295 12.59 -17.19 -21.62
N PRO A 296 12.42 -16.18 -22.47
CA PRO A 296 12.91 -14.83 -22.22
C PRO A 296 12.14 -14.04 -21.14
N GLY A 297 11.02 -14.56 -20.61
CA GLY A 297 10.22 -13.84 -19.62
C GLY A 297 9.37 -12.73 -20.23
N THR A 298 8.83 -12.97 -21.44
CA THR A 298 7.84 -12.09 -22.09
C THR A 298 6.43 -12.61 -21.80
N MET A 299 5.39 -11.81 -22.05
CA MET A 299 3.99 -12.24 -21.87
C MET A 299 3.65 -13.55 -22.60
N ALA A 300 4.18 -13.73 -23.82
CA ALA A 300 3.94 -14.92 -24.65
C ALA A 300 4.85 -16.11 -24.28
N MET A 301 6.02 -15.83 -23.71
CA MET A 301 6.97 -16.85 -23.27
C MET A 301 7.44 -16.48 -21.84
N PRO A 302 6.59 -16.71 -20.83
CA PRO A 302 6.93 -16.36 -19.46
C PRO A 302 7.93 -17.36 -18.87
N LYS A 303 8.72 -16.89 -17.90
CA LYS A 303 9.52 -17.77 -17.02
C LYS A 303 8.58 -18.64 -16.18
N ARG A 304 9.06 -19.80 -15.72
CA ARG A 304 8.23 -20.70 -14.88
C ARG A 304 8.30 -20.34 -13.40
N THR A 305 9.50 -20.01 -12.93
CA THR A 305 9.82 -19.80 -11.52
C THR A 305 10.08 -18.33 -11.22
N LEU A 306 9.73 -17.91 -10.01
CA LEU A 306 10.02 -16.57 -9.50
C LEU A 306 11.53 -16.37 -9.37
N ALA A 307 12.29 -17.39 -8.95
CA ALA A 307 13.75 -17.30 -8.87
C ALA A 307 14.38 -17.01 -10.26
N ALA A 308 13.92 -17.67 -11.32
CA ALA A 308 14.41 -17.40 -12.68
C ALA A 308 13.99 -16.01 -13.17
N GLY A 309 12.77 -15.57 -12.84
CA GLY A 309 12.29 -14.22 -13.12
C GLY A 309 13.14 -13.14 -12.45
N ILE A 310 13.39 -13.28 -11.14
CA ILE A 310 14.21 -12.36 -10.35
C ILE A 310 15.64 -12.29 -10.88
N ALA A 311 16.24 -13.45 -11.18
CA ALA A 311 17.58 -13.51 -11.72
C ALA A 311 17.69 -12.74 -13.06
N MET A 312 16.70 -12.92 -13.94
CA MET A 312 16.66 -12.22 -15.23
C MET A 312 16.39 -10.72 -15.08
N ALA A 313 15.44 -10.34 -14.22
CA ALA A 313 15.07 -8.95 -13.97
C ALA A 313 16.24 -8.14 -13.40
N ARG A 314 17.02 -8.73 -12.49
CA ARG A 314 18.24 -8.14 -11.92
C ARG A 314 19.33 -7.89 -12.98
N MET A 315 19.41 -8.73 -14.02
CA MET A 315 20.44 -8.61 -15.06
C MET A 315 20.04 -7.66 -16.20
N ALA A 316 18.79 -7.19 -16.21
CA ALA A 316 18.33 -6.21 -17.18
C ALA A 316 18.91 -4.81 -16.90
N THR A 317 19.05 -4.01 -17.95
CA THR A 317 19.50 -2.62 -17.86
C THR A 317 18.48 -1.72 -18.58
N PRO A 318 17.71 -0.89 -17.85
CA PRO A 318 17.64 -0.81 -16.38
C PRO A 318 17.07 -2.09 -15.75
N VAL A 319 17.26 -2.25 -14.44
CA VAL A 319 16.69 -3.36 -13.66
C VAL A 319 15.17 -3.35 -13.83
N LYS A 320 14.60 -4.53 -14.08
CA LYS A 320 13.16 -4.72 -14.31
C LYS A 320 12.45 -5.22 -13.05
N SER A 321 11.13 -5.12 -13.05
CA SER A 321 10.26 -5.77 -12.07
C SER A 321 9.82 -7.15 -12.57
N VAL A 322 9.26 -7.98 -11.70
CA VAL A 322 8.67 -9.28 -12.02
C VAL A 322 7.16 -9.21 -11.88
N TYR A 323 6.45 -9.56 -12.95
CA TYR A 323 4.99 -9.66 -12.96
C TYR A 323 4.62 -11.13 -12.93
N ALA A 324 3.96 -11.55 -11.85
CA ALA A 324 3.67 -12.94 -11.57
C ALA A 324 2.19 -13.24 -11.79
N ALA A 325 1.93 -14.20 -12.67
CA ALA A 325 0.59 -14.73 -12.89
C ALA A 325 0.09 -15.48 -11.66
N LEU A 326 -1.23 -15.61 -11.57
CA LEU A 326 -1.93 -16.39 -10.57
C LEU A 326 -1.49 -17.86 -10.59
N GLY A 327 -1.58 -18.50 -9.44
CA GLY A 327 -1.16 -19.87 -9.20
C GLY A 327 -0.07 -19.99 -8.13
N THR A 328 0.34 -21.23 -7.88
CA THR A 328 1.24 -21.59 -6.78
C THR A 328 2.66 -21.84 -7.29
N TYR A 329 3.62 -21.18 -6.67
CA TYR A 329 5.05 -21.29 -6.91
C TYR A 329 5.68 -22.09 -5.77
N GLY A 330 5.87 -23.38 -6.01
CA GLY A 330 6.48 -24.33 -5.07
C GLY A 330 8.00 -24.20 -4.97
N GLU A 331 8.52 -23.06 -4.51
CA GLU A 331 9.95 -22.76 -4.48
C GLU A 331 10.36 -21.83 -3.32
N ALA A 332 11.65 -21.83 -2.98
CA ALA A 332 12.20 -20.87 -2.03
C ALA A 332 12.60 -19.57 -2.74
N VAL A 333 11.99 -18.45 -2.33
CA VAL A 333 12.22 -17.15 -3.00
C VAL A 333 13.15 -16.26 -2.18
N THR A 334 14.14 -15.66 -2.85
CA THR A 334 15.03 -14.63 -2.30
C THR A 334 14.90 -13.34 -3.11
N LEU A 335 14.58 -12.22 -2.46
CA LEU A 335 14.50 -10.92 -3.11
C LEU A 335 15.88 -10.44 -3.57
N ALA A 336 15.90 -9.76 -4.72
CA ALA A 336 17.07 -9.04 -5.21
C ALA A 336 16.87 -7.53 -5.04
N PRO A 337 17.92 -6.76 -4.68
CA PRO A 337 17.80 -5.31 -4.55
C PRO A 337 17.31 -4.65 -5.84
N GLY A 338 16.20 -3.90 -5.76
CA GLY A 338 15.63 -3.14 -6.86
C GLY A 338 14.72 -3.95 -7.81
N VAL A 339 14.52 -5.25 -7.56
CA VAL A 339 13.58 -6.09 -8.33
C VAL A 339 12.27 -6.20 -7.58
N ASN A 340 11.26 -5.44 -8.00
CA ASN A 340 9.93 -5.51 -7.40
C ASN A 340 9.18 -6.76 -7.88
N LEU A 341 8.35 -7.34 -7.01
CA LEU A 341 7.47 -8.47 -7.31
C LEU A 341 6.01 -8.00 -7.25
N TYR A 342 5.31 -8.13 -8.37
CA TYR A 342 3.88 -7.80 -8.45
C TYR A 342 3.10 -9.07 -8.81
N GLY A 343 2.29 -9.54 -7.87
CA GLY A 343 1.31 -10.60 -8.10
C GLY A 343 -0.02 -10.04 -8.58
N GLY A 344 -0.99 -10.93 -8.79
CA GLY A 344 -2.34 -10.56 -9.19
C GLY A 344 -2.61 -10.60 -10.69
N TYR A 345 -1.69 -11.09 -11.52
CA TYR A 345 -1.88 -11.14 -12.97
C TYR A 345 -2.57 -12.44 -13.42
N ASN A 346 -3.30 -12.41 -14.54
CA ASN A 346 -3.89 -13.59 -15.16
C ASN A 346 -3.34 -13.79 -16.58
N ASP A 347 -2.42 -14.74 -16.74
CA ASP A 347 -1.78 -15.05 -18.02
C ASP A 347 -2.69 -15.81 -19.00
N GLU A 348 -3.90 -16.19 -18.61
CA GLU A 348 -4.97 -16.68 -19.51
C GLU A 348 -5.90 -15.58 -20.01
N ASP A 349 -5.88 -14.41 -19.37
CA ASP A 349 -6.78 -13.28 -19.63
C ASP A 349 -5.97 -12.02 -19.93
N GLY A 350 -5.06 -12.12 -20.90
CA GLY A 350 -4.29 -10.97 -21.39
C GLY A 350 -3.33 -10.35 -20.37
N TRP A 351 -3.00 -11.05 -19.28
CA TRP A 351 -2.31 -10.49 -18.11
C TRP A 351 -3.12 -9.39 -17.39
N SER A 352 -4.45 -9.51 -17.37
CA SER A 352 -5.30 -8.66 -16.54
C SER A 352 -4.91 -8.80 -15.07
N ARG A 353 -4.94 -7.68 -14.32
CA ARG A 353 -4.54 -7.65 -12.92
C ARG A 353 -5.74 -7.38 -12.01
N ALA A 354 -5.90 -8.18 -10.95
CA ALA A 354 -7.00 -8.02 -10.01
C ALA A 354 -6.67 -8.64 -8.65
N ALA A 355 -7.34 -8.17 -7.59
CA ALA A 355 -7.20 -8.73 -6.24
C ALA A 355 -7.68 -10.19 -6.14
N GLY A 356 -8.55 -10.64 -7.06
CA GLY A 356 -9.06 -12.02 -7.11
C GLY A 356 -8.07 -13.02 -7.74
N ASN A 357 -7.05 -12.54 -8.44
CA ASN A 357 -6.04 -13.38 -9.06
C ASN A 357 -4.99 -13.76 -8.00
N SER A 358 -5.12 -14.95 -7.40
CA SER A 358 -4.26 -15.34 -6.29
C SER A 358 -2.88 -15.80 -6.77
N THR A 359 -1.82 -15.11 -6.33
CA THR A 359 -0.42 -15.48 -6.56
C THR A 359 0.18 -15.98 -5.24
N GLU A 360 0.63 -17.24 -5.22
CA GLU A 360 1.05 -17.91 -3.98
C GLU A 360 2.49 -18.41 -4.05
N ILE A 361 3.31 -18.09 -3.05
CA ILE A 361 4.61 -18.70 -2.81
C ILE A 361 4.42 -19.78 -1.74
N ASP A 362 4.51 -21.05 -2.15
CA ASP A 362 4.51 -22.19 -1.24
C ASP A 362 5.94 -22.71 -1.11
N SER A 363 6.69 -22.15 -0.16
CA SER A 363 8.09 -22.52 0.03
C SER A 363 8.18 -23.95 0.56
N PRO A 364 9.10 -24.80 0.05
CA PRO A 364 9.35 -26.12 0.60
C PRO A 364 10.20 -26.09 1.89
N SER A 365 10.56 -24.90 2.38
CA SER A 365 11.42 -24.72 3.55
C SER A 365 10.66 -24.07 4.71
N THR A 366 11.28 -24.03 5.88
CA THR A 366 10.77 -23.30 7.05
C THR A 366 10.79 -21.78 6.86
N THR A 367 11.28 -21.25 5.73
CA THR A 367 11.22 -19.82 5.37
C THR A 367 10.40 -19.62 4.09
N GLY A 368 9.32 -18.85 4.15
CA GLY A 368 8.47 -18.55 2.99
C GLY A 368 9.19 -17.70 1.94
N LEU A 369 9.64 -16.51 2.35
CA LEU A 369 10.42 -15.61 1.51
C LEU A 369 11.56 -14.96 2.30
N SER A 370 12.70 -14.77 1.63
CA SER A 370 13.87 -14.13 2.24
C SER A 370 14.29 -12.86 1.52
N ALA A 371 14.74 -11.88 2.29
CA ALA A 371 15.30 -10.62 1.81
C ALA A 371 16.56 -10.36 2.62
N THR A 372 17.73 -10.43 1.98
CA THR A 372 19.01 -10.25 2.66
C THR A 372 19.82 -9.20 1.92
N ASN A 373 20.33 -8.21 2.65
CA ASN A 373 21.10 -7.10 2.08
C ASN A 373 20.39 -6.40 0.91
N VAL A 374 19.08 -6.16 1.05
CA VAL A 374 18.34 -5.32 0.10
C VAL A 374 18.73 -3.86 0.36
N LEU A 375 19.54 -3.30 -0.53
CA LEU A 375 20.11 -1.94 -0.40
C LEU A 375 19.37 -0.87 -1.19
N VAL A 376 18.44 -1.29 -2.05
CA VAL A 376 17.60 -0.42 -2.88
C VAL A 376 16.14 -0.74 -2.58
N ALA A 377 15.27 0.27 -2.62
CA ALA A 377 13.85 0.08 -2.40
C ALA A 377 13.31 -1.07 -3.26
N THR A 378 12.65 -2.03 -2.62
CA THR A 378 12.15 -3.25 -3.25
C THR A 378 10.76 -3.55 -2.71
N GLU A 379 9.82 -3.77 -3.60
CA GLU A 379 8.40 -3.92 -3.26
C GLU A 379 7.86 -5.30 -3.63
N VAL A 380 6.97 -5.84 -2.80
CA VAL A 380 6.23 -7.07 -3.02
C VAL A 380 4.74 -6.75 -2.86
N GLN A 381 3.92 -7.01 -3.87
CA GLN A 381 2.47 -6.77 -3.82
C GLN A 381 1.65 -8.01 -4.17
N LEU A 382 0.53 -8.20 -3.46
CA LEU A 382 -0.49 -9.23 -3.76
C LEU A 382 0.04 -10.68 -3.79
N PHE A 383 0.99 -10.98 -2.91
CA PHE A 383 1.45 -12.34 -2.70
C PHE A 383 0.86 -12.95 -1.43
N THR A 384 0.45 -14.21 -1.55
CA THR A 384 0.26 -15.10 -0.40
C THR A 384 1.54 -15.90 -0.21
N ILE A 385 2.15 -15.85 0.97
CA ILE A 385 3.47 -16.42 1.25
C ILE A 385 3.32 -17.43 2.39
N HIS A 386 3.69 -18.68 2.12
CA HIS A 386 3.62 -19.79 3.07
C HIS A 386 5.00 -20.40 3.31
N SER A 387 5.29 -20.70 4.58
CA SER A 387 6.42 -21.54 4.97
C SER A 387 5.96 -22.90 5.47
N GLN A 388 6.84 -23.91 5.41
CA GLN A 388 6.58 -25.23 5.98
C GLN A 388 6.74 -25.25 7.50
N ALA A 389 6.08 -26.23 8.13
CA ALA A 389 6.27 -26.53 9.53
C ALA A 389 7.70 -27.01 9.79
N ALA A 390 8.28 -26.54 10.90
CA ALA A 390 9.58 -27.02 11.35
C ALA A 390 9.44 -28.42 11.95
N THR A 391 10.26 -29.35 11.47
CA THR A 391 10.27 -30.76 11.93
C THR A 391 11.52 -31.10 12.71
N ALA A 392 12.59 -30.32 12.57
CA ALA A 392 13.78 -30.48 13.38
C ALA A 392 13.57 -29.94 14.80
N VAL A 393 14.30 -30.52 15.75
CA VAL A 393 14.21 -30.19 17.17
C VAL A 393 14.49 -28.70 17.39
N GLY A 394 13.53 -27.99 17.97
CA GLY A 394 13.65 -26.56 18.29
C GLY A 394 13.79 -25.65 17.07
N GLU A 395 13.60 -26.15 15.85
CA GLU A 395 13.66 -25.35 14.62
C GLU A 395 12.42 -24.45 14.53
N SER A 396 12.60 -23.25 13.98
CA SER A 396 11.54 -22.26 13.85
C SER A 396 11.07 -22.12 12.40
N SER A 397 9.83 -21.70 12.22
CA SER A 397 9.24 -21.35 10.93
C SER A 397 9.10 -19.83 10.80
N TYR A 398 9.28 -19.33 9.58
CA TYR A 398 9.28 -17.92 9.24
C TYR A 398 8.47 -17.70 7.96
N GLY A 399 7.44 -16.85 7.98
CA GLY A 399 6.75 -16.44 6.76
C GLY A 399 7.72 -15.63 5.89
N VAL A 400 8.32 -14.59 6.48
CA VAL A 400 9.35 -13.76 5.85
C VAL A 400 10.54 -13.49 6.76
N ARG A 401 11.74 -13.48 6.18
CA ARG A 401 12.99 -13.08 6.87
C ARG A 401 13.64 -11.92 6.14
N VAL A 402 13.72 -10.76 6.79
CA VAL A 402 14.38 -9.55 6.27
C VAL A 402 15.61 -9.23 7.11
N LEU A 403 16.79 -9.30 6.50
CA LEU A 403 18.08 -9.25 7.19
C LEU A 403 19.00 -8.20 6.55
N GLY A 404 19.58 -7.31 7.37
CA GLY A 404 20.58 -6.33 6.94
C GLY A 404 20.16 -5.45 5.76
N SER A 405 18.87 -5.20 5.58
CA SER A 405 18.31 -4.52 4.41
C SER A 405 18.05 -3.05 4.69
N THR A 406 18.98 -2.19 4.29
CA THR A 406 18.89 -0.73 4.51
C THR A 406 18.06 -0.01 3.44
N GLY A 407 17.88 -0.62 2.27
CA GLY A 407 16.86 -0.23 1.32
C GLY A 407 15.48 -0.64 1.84
N PRO A 408 14.45 0.23 1.76
CA PRO A 408 13.11 -0.13 2.21
C PRO A 408 12.58 -1.38 1.51
N VAL A 409 12.16 -2.38 2.28
CA VAL A 409 11.41 -3.54 1.79
C VAL A 409 9.92 -3.31 2.08
N LEU A 410 9.13 -3.12 1.03
CA LEU A 410 7.70 -2.82 1.13
C LEU A 410 6.90 -4.08 0.81
N PHE A 411 5.95 -4.42 1.67
CA PHE A 411 4.91 -5.40 1.39
C PHE A 411 3.56 -4.69 1.32
N ARG A 412 2.83 -4.83 0.20
CA ARG A 412 1.47 -4.29 0.06
C ARG A 412 0.45 -5.35 -0.26
N ASN A 413 -0.62 -5.40 0.53
CA ASN A 413 -1.72 -6.34 0.35
C ASN A 413 -1.27 -7.80 0.29
N CYS A 414 -0.18 -8.14 1.00
CA CYS A 414 0.36 -9.49 1.08
C CYS A 414 -0.24 -10.27 2.26
N GLN A 415 -0.35 -11.58 2.11
CA GLN A 415 -0.60 -12.50 3.22
C GLN A 415 0.69 -13.23 3.57
N LEU A 416 1.12 -13.11 4.82
CA LEU A 416 2.40 -13.63 5.30
C LEU A 416 2.12 -14.68 6.37
N THR A 417 2.25 -15.96 6.02
CA THR A 417 1.89 -17.09 6.88
C THR A 417 3.12 -17.91 7.23
N SER A 418 3.34 -18.10 8.54
CA SER A 418 4.28 -19.09 9.05
C SER A 418 3.54 -20.32 9.57
N SER A 419 4.13 -21.49 9.39
CA SER A 419 3.63 -22.76 9.95
C SER A 419 4.08 -22.99 11.39
N ASP A 420 3.92 -24.20 11.93
CA ASP A 420 4.29 -24.53 13.31
C ASP A 420 5.82 -24.60 13.53
N GLY A 421 6.26 -24.26 14.75
CA GLY A 421 7.63 -24.47 15.21
C GLY A 421 7.86 -25.91 15.68
N GLY A 422 9.10 -26.40 15.57
CA GLY A 422 9.48 -27.75 15.95
C GLY A 422 9.57 -27.93 17.46
N ASP A 423 9.12 -29.08 17.97
CA ASP A 423 9.18 -29.39 19.39
C ASP A 423 10.62 -29.50 19.90
N GLY A 424 10.81 -29.16 21.17
CA GLY A 424 12.05 -29.38 21.90
C GLY A 424 12.27 -30.86 22.21
N ARG A 425 13.53 -31.25 22.35
CA ARG A 425 13.94 -32.61 22.67
C ARG A 425 13.87 -32.84 24.17
N ASP A 426 13.31 -33.98 24.54
CA ASP A 426 13.30 -34.45 25.91
C ASP A 426 14.72 -34.70 26.43
N GLY A 427 14.93 -34.31 27.69
CA GLY A 427 16.10 -34.63 28.47
C GLY A 427 16.20 -36.14 28.72
N THR A 428 17.43 -36.62 28.76
CA THR A 428 17.78 -37.99 29.10
C THR A 428 17.76 -38.20 30.61
N ASP A 429 17.17 -39.30 31.04
CA ASP A 429 17.18 -39.73 32.44
C ASP A 429 18.61 -40.03 32.92
N GLY A 430 18.86 -39.70 34.18
CA GLY A 430 20.05 -40.07 34.91
C GLY A 430 20.00 -41.52 35.39
N THR A 431 21.17 -42.12 35.55
CA THR A 431 21.34 -43.50 35.99
C THR A 431 21.34 -43.61 37.51
N MET A 432 20.74 -44.68 38.02
CA MET A 432 20.86 -45.06 39.42
C MET A 432 22.33 -45.36 39.78
N GLY A 433 22.74 -44.95 40.98
CA GLY A 433 24.06 -45.27 41.52
C GLY A 433 24.18 -46.75 41.86
N SER A 434 25.33 -47.35 41.56
CA SER A 434 25.62 -48.73 41.96
C SER A 434 25.67 -48.88 43.49
N SER A 435 25.12 -49.99 43.99
CA SER A 435 25.18 -50.31 45.41
C SER A 435 26.54 -50.91 45.78
N ALA A 436 26.99 -50.67 47.00
CA ALA A 436 28.19 -51.30 47.52
C ALA A 436 27.91 -52.72 48.05
N SER A 437 28.92 -53.58 48.02
CA SER A 437 28.81 -55.00 48.41
C SER A 437 29.88 -55.34 49.44
N GLY A 438 29.46 -55.51 50.70
CA GLY A 438 30.38 -55.68 51.82
C GLY A 438 31.32 -54.48 51.94
N ALA A 439 32.63 -54.70 52.02
CA ALA A 439 33.64 -53.65 52.16
C ALA A 439 33.99 -52.92 50.86
N SER A 440 33.58 -53.43 49.69
CA SER A 440 33.98 -52.88 48.39
C SER A 440 32.94 -51.94 47.81
N SER A 441 33.41 -50.83 47.26
CA SER A 441 32.61 -49.80 46.59
C SER A 441 33.13 -49.56 45.17
N PRO A 442 32.27 -49.63 44.14
CA PRO A 442 32.64 -49.30 42.76
C PRO A 442 33.07 -47.84 42.55
N CYS A 443 32.70 -46.92 43.44
CA CYS A 443 33.09 -45.51 43.36
C CYS A 443 34.29 -45.15 44.24
N GLY A 444 34.94 -46.13 44.90
CA GLY A 444 36.21 -45.93 45.61
C GLY A 444 36.09 -45.63 47.12
N ALA A 445 34.88 -45.47 47.67
CA ALA A 445 34.66 -45.31 49.10
C ALA A 445 34.60 -46.67 49.84
N ASN A 446 35.68 -47.45 49.75
CA ASN A 446 35.78 -48.76 50.41
C ASN A 446 35.69 -48.65 51.94
N GLY A 447 35.20 -49.70 52.60
CA GLY A 447 35.21 -49.81 54.04
C GLY A 447 36.62 -50.05 54.60
N GLY A 448 36.84 -49.65 55.84
CA GLY A 448 38.12 -49.81 56.53
C GLY A 448 38.41 -51.26 56.92
N GLY A 449 39.68 -51.66 56.89
CA GLY A 449 40.09 -53.00 57.35
C GLY A 449 39.83 -53.18 58.85
N GLY A 450 39.39 -54.37 59.25
CA GLY A 450 39.24 -54.71 60.67
C GLY A 450 40.59 -54.81 61.39
N GLY A 451 40.62 -54.50 62.68
CA GLY A 451 41.82 -54.61 63.50
C GLY A 451 42.21 -56.07 63.78
N GLY A 452 43.51 -56.36 63.82
CA GLY A 452 44.02 -57.66 64.25
C GLY A 452 43.79 -57.88 65.75
N GLY A 453 43.41 -59.10 66.13
CA GLY A 453 43.31 -59.49 67.54
C GLY A 453 44.65 -59.45 68.26
N GLY A 454 44.67 -58.97 69.50
CA GLY A 454 45.87 -58.93 70.33
C GLY A 454 46.30 -60.34 70.72
N SER A 455 47.59 -60.65 70.76
CA SER A 455 48.10 -61.98 71.14
C SER A 455 48.86 -61.94 72.46
N GLY A 456 48.59 -62.90 73.36
CA GLY A 456 49.12 -62.85 74.72
C GLY A 456 48.52 -61.67 75.49
N ASN A 457 49.27 -61.02 76.37
CA ASN A 457 48.79 -59.84 77.12
C ASN A 457 48.70 -58.54 76.30
N ARG A 458 48.77 -58.60 74.96
CA ARG A 458 48.77 -57.43 74.09
C ARG A 458 47.34 -56.99 73.74
N ALA A 459 47.16 -55.68 73.60
CA ALA A 459 45.94 -55.11 73.05
C ALA A 459 45.72 -55.53 71.59
N GLY A 460 44.47 -55.56 71.15
CA GLY A 460 44.13 -55.62 69.74
C GLY A 460 44.51 -54.33 69.01
N THR A 461 44.69 -54.40 67.70
CA THR A 461 44.93 -53.19 66.91
C THR A 461 43.61 -52.46 66.63
N ALA A 462 43.68 -51.15 66.45
CA ALA A 462 42.53 -50.40 65.95
C ALA A 462 42.15 -50.88 64.54
N GLY A 463 40.87 -50.76 64.19
CA GLY A 463 40.42 -50.87 62.81
C GLY A 463 40.85 -49.65 61.99
N GLY A 464 40.96 -49.81 60.68
CA GLY A 464 41.20 -48.71 59.76
C GLY A 464 39.95 -47.84 59.57
N PRO A 465 40.10 -46.52 59.34
CA PRO A 465 38.98 -45.70 58.90
C PRO A 465 38.50 -46.17 57.52
N GLY A 466 37.24 -45.90 57.21
CA GLY A 466 36.74 -46.05 55.85
C GLY A 466 37.44 -45.10 54.86
N ALA A 467 37.36 -45.41 53.58
CA ALA A 467 37.78 -44.48 52.54
C ALA A 467 36.71 -43.40 52.32
N GLN A 468 37.17 -42.20 52.02
CA GLN A 468 36.34 -41.08 51.63
C GLN A 468 36.71 -40.67 50.21
N VAL A 469 35.69 -40.36 49.41
CA VAL A 469 35.88 -39.80 48.07
C VAL A 469 35.64 -38.30 48.10
N SER A 470 36.28 -37.56 47.19
CA SER A 470 36.13 -36.10 47.12
C SER A 470 34.66 -35.72 46.91
N GLY A 471 34.14 -34.81 47.73
CA GLY A 471 32.73 -34.41 47.73
C GLY A 471 31.74 -35.47 48.27
N GLY A 472 32.22 -36.66 48.66
CA GLY A 472 31.43 -37.73 49.24
C GLY A 472 31.12 -37.55 50.72
N GLY A 473 30.29 -38.46 51.25
CA GLY A 473 30.04 -38.56 52.68
C GLY A 473 31.30 -38.84 53.48
N ALA A 474 31.39 -38.31 54.69
CA ALA A 474 32.53 -38.52 55.57
C ALA A 474 32.71 -40.01 55.91
N ALA A 475 33.95 -40.48 55.93
CA ALA A 475 34.26 -41.85 56.32
C ALA A 475 34.01 -42.09 57.81
N GLY A 476 33.60 -43.32 58.12
CA GLY A 476 33.52 -43.79 59.50
C GLY A 476 34.91 -43.97 60.11
N GLY A 477 35.09 -43.49 61.34
CA GLY A 477 36.31 -43.72 62.11
C GLY A 477 36.51 -45.19 62.46
N GLY A 478 37.77 -45.64 62.51
CA GLY A 478 38.09 -47.00 62.95
C GLY A 478 37.79 -47.23 64.44
N GLY A 479 37.32 -48.43 64.78
CA GLY A 479 37.09 -48.82 66.16
C GLY A 479 38.41 -49.00 66.92
N GLY A 480 38.48 -48.48 68.14
CA GLY A 480 39.63 -48.68 69.03
C GLY A 480 39.83 -50.16 69.40
N GLY A 481 41.08 -50.60 69.50
CA GLY A 481 41.44 -51.95 69.92
C GLY A 481 41.13 -52.19 71.40
N GLY A 482 40.71 -53.40 71.74
CA GLY A 482 40.51 -53.82 73.11
C GLY A 482 41.84 -53.99 73.85
N GLY A 483 41.93 -53.51 75.09
CA GLY A 483 43.14 -53.63 75.92
C GLY A 483 43.55 -55.08 76.18
N GLY A 484 44.85 -55.35 76.36
CA GLY A 484 45.32 -56.68 76.73
C GLY A 484 44.86 -57.08 78.14
N SER A 485 44.71 -58.38 78.39
CA SER A 485 44.36 -58.90 79.72
C SER A 485 45.34 -59.99 80.16
N SER A 486 45.39 -60.25 81.47
CA SER A 486 46.06 -61.42 82.04
C SER A 486 45.10 -62.15 82.98
N CYS A 487 45.23 -63.47 83.09
CA CYS A 487 44.37 -64.25 84.01
C CYS A 487 44.46 -63.79 85.47
N THR A 488 45.58 -63.19 85.88
CA THR A 488 45.86 -62.81 87.27
C THR A 488 45.27 -61.46 87.65
N ASP A 489 44.94 -60.61 86.67
CA ASP A 489 44.59 -59.19 86.87
C ASP A 489 43.10 -58.90 86.60
N SER A 490 42.25 -59.93 86.71
CA SER A 490 40.82 -59.99 86.34
C SER A 490 40.59 -60.37 84.87
N CYS A 491 40.09 -61.58 84.62
CA CYS A 491 39.62 -62.05 83.32
C CYS A 491 38.49 -61.15 82.79
N ARG A 492 38.82 -60.12 82.00
CA ARG A 492 37.87 -59.22 81.33
C ARG A 492 37.96 -59.39 79.82
N ARG A 493 36.81 -59.61 79.17
CA ARG A 493 36.71 -59.53 77.71
C ARG A 493 36.84 -58.08 77.28
N ASN A 494 38.08 -57.66 77.05
CA ASN A 494 38.40 -56.35 76.53
C ASN A 494 38.10 -56.36 75.03
N ASN A 495 36.83 -56.16 74.68
CA ASN A 495 36.36 -56.18 73.31
C ASN A 495 36.90 -54.98 72.53
N GLY A 496 37.08 -55.17 71.23
CA GLY A 496 37.30 -54.05 70.31
C GLY A 496 36.02 -53.22 70.16
N ALA A 497 36.19 -51.91 69.99
CA ALA A 497 35.06 -51.03 69.71
C ALA A 497 34.55 -51.23 68.27
N ALA A 498 33.26 -51.00 68.05
CA ALA A 498 32.69 -50.98 66.71
C ALA A 498 33.30 -49.85 65.86
N GLY A 499 33.40 -50.08 64.55
CA GLY A 499 33.75 -49.02 63.61
C GLY A 499 32.59 -48.05 63.41
N GLY A 500 32.89 -46.79 63.12
CA GLY A 500 31.89 -45.77 62.82
C GLY A 500 31.20 -46.02 61.47
N THR A 501 29.94 -45.65 61.36
CA THR A 501 29.21 -45.67 60.09
C THR A 501 29.68 -44.56 59.16
N GLY A 502 29.83 -44.84 57.88
CA GLY A 502 30.04 -43.80 56.87
C GLY A 502 28.81 -42.92 56.73
N LEU A 503 29.00 -41.61 56.53
CA LEU A 503 27.88 -40.71 56.29
C LEU A 503 27.33 -40.89 54.86
N PRO A 504 26.00 -40.73 54.65
CA PRO A 504 25.43 -40.68 53.31
C PRO A 504 26.07 -39.57 52.48
N GLY A 505 26.11 -39.78 51.16
CA GLY A 505 26.46 -38.71 50.23
C GLY A 505 25.36 -37.66 50.16
N GLY A 506 25.73 -36.40 49.96
CA GLY A 506 24.77 -35.32 49.71
C GLY A 506 23.95 -35.55 48.44
N ASN A 507 22.68 -35.17 48.48
CA ASN A 507 21.85 -35.16 47.27
C ASN A 507 22.25 -34.00 46.34
N GLY A 508 22.02 -34.18 45.05
CA GLY A 508 22.10 -33.12 44.07
C GLY A 508 20.93 -32.12 44.16
N ILE A 509 20.91 -31.18 43.22
CA ILE A 509 19.85 -30.17 43.06
C ILE A 509 19.17 -30.33 41.71
N ASN A 510 17.86 -30.11 41.66
CA ASN A 510 17.11 -30.09 40.40
C ASN A 510 17.61 -28.95 39.49
N GLY A 511 17.54 -29.19 38.19
CA GLY A 511 17.86 -28.19 37.18
C GLY A 511 16.89 -27.01 37.21
N VAL A 512 17.35 -25.87 36.69
CA VAL A 512 16.54 -24.66 36.50
C VAL A 512 16.09 -24.55 35.03
N PRO A 513 14.86 -24.10 34.76
CA PRO A 513 14.37 -23.96 33.40
C PRO A 513 15.06 -22.79 32.69
N GLY A 514 15.19 -22.89 31.37
CA GLY A 514 15.61 -21.77 30.53
C GLY A 514 14.51 -20.71 30.42
N ASP A 515 14.90 -19.49 30.06
CA ASP A 515 13.94 -18.39 29.89
C ASP A 515 12.96 -18.66 28.74
N ALA A 516 11.76 -18.07 28.84
CA ALA A 516 10.74 -18.14 27.79
C ALA A 516 11.17 -17.45 26.49
N THR A 517 12.11 -16.52 26.58
CA THR A 517 12.72 -15.85 25.43
C THR A 517 13.95 -16.62 24.97
N GLY A 518 13.93 -17.01 23.70
CA GLY A 518 15.12 -17.53 23.01
C GLY A 518 16.06 -16.41 22.63
N GLN A 519 17.13 -16.76 21.92
CA GLN A 519 18.04 -15.79 21.31
C GLN A 519 17.82 -15.80 19.81
N VAL A 520 18.09 -14.68 19.13
CA VAL A 520 18.09 -14.64 17.67
C VAL A 520 19.50 -14.32 17.20
N SER A 521 20.05 -15.17 16.34
CA SER A 521 21.37 -14.91 15.75
C SER A 521 21.29 -13.75 14.74
N MET A 522 22.44 -13.14 14.43
CA MET A 522 22.53 -12.13 13.35
C MET A 522 22.06 -12.66 11.98
N ALA A 523 22.05 -13.98 11.80
CA ALA A 523 21.51 -14.62 10.61
C ALA A 523 19.97 -14.68 10.61
N GLY A 524 19.26 -14.16 11.63
CA GLY A 524 17.80 -14.22 11.74
C GLY A 524 17.26 -15.56 12.20
N VAL A 525 18.06 -16.36 12.91
CA VAL A 525 17.66 -17.70 13.38
C VAL A 525 17.36 -17.63 14.87
N TYR A 526 16.12 -17.92 15.25
CA TYR A 526 15.71 -18.10 16.63
C TYR A 526 16.22 -19.44 17.16
N THR A 527 16.95 -19.38 18.27
CA THR A 527 17.42 -20.52 19.04
C THR A 527 16.76 -20.50 20.43
N PRO A 528 15.94 -21.50 20.77
CA PRO A 528 15.36 -21.58 22.10
C PRO A 528 16.44 -21.84 23.15
N ARG A 529 16.24 -21.31 24.37
CA ARG A 529 17.16 -21.62 25.48
C ARG A 529 16.98 -23.06 25.93
N ALA A 530 18.10 -23.73 26.19
CA ALA A 530 18.09 -25.05 26.81
C ALA A 530 17.90 -24.90 28.32
N SER A 531 17.13 -25.82 28.92
CA SER A 531 16.99 -25.89 30.37
C SER A 531 18.17 -26.62 31.01
N ALA A 532 18.51 -26.26 32.24
CA ALA A 532 19.66 -26.81 32.92
C ALA A 532 19.43 -28.28 33.35
N ARG A 533 20.50 -29.06 33.27
CA ARG A 533 20.64 -30.37 33.89
C ARG A 533 20.63 -30.23 35.42
N GLY A 534 20.12 -31.25 36.14
CA GLY A 534 20.30 -31.34 37.59
C GLY A 534 21.76 -31.64 37.98
N SER A 535 22.13 -31.50 39.25
CA SER A 535 23.47 -31.90 39.70
C SER A 535 23.51 -33.37 40.13
N ASP A 536 24.63 -34.03 39.91
CA ASP A 536 24.85 -35.40 40.41
C ASP A 536 24.75 -35.45 41.93
N GLY A 537 24.41 -36.63 42.46
CA GLY A 537 24.57 -36.88 43.88
C GLY A 537 26.04 -37.02 44.25
N ALA A 538 26.33 -37.09 45.55
CA ALA A 538 27.64 -37.50 46.05
C ALA A 538 27.62 -38.96 46.51
N SER A 539 28.76 -39.65 46.43
CA SER A 539 28.84 -41.03 46.93
C SER A 539 28.91 -41.05 48.46
N GLY A 540 28.43 -42.13 49.08
CA GLY A 540 28.53 -42.31 50.52
C GLY A 540 29.96 -42.58 50.98
N GLY A 541 30.25 -42.29 52.26
CA GLY A 541 31.55 -42.62 52.86
C GLY A 541 31.67 -44.11 53.19
N GLY A 542 32.89 -44.65 53.20
CA GLY A 542 33.15 -45.99 53.72
C GLY A 542 32.96 -46.06 55.23
N GLY A 543 32.44 -47.17 55.73
CA GLY A 543 32.38 -47.46 57.16
C GLY A 543 33.77 -47.82 57.73
N GLY A 544 34.01 -47.49 59.00
CA GLY A 544 35.25 -47.86 59.69
C GLY A 544 35.29 -49.35 60.03
N GLY A 545 36.49 -49.93 60.04
CA GLY A 545 36.69 -51.28 60.55
C GLY A 545 36.54 -51.32 62.07
N GLY A 546 36.02 -52.42 62.60
CA GLY A 546 35.98 -52.67 64.05
C GLY A 546 37.38 -52.91 64.61
N GLY A 547 37.59 -52.56 65.88
CA GLY A 547 38.84 -52.85 66.58
C GLY A 547 39.01 -54.34 66.87
N GLY A 548 40.24 -54.82 66.91
CA GLY A 548 40.54 -56.17 67.38
C GLY A 548 40.33 -56.29 68.90
N GLY A 549 39.86 -57.43 69.37
CA GLY A 549 39.78 -57.75 70.80
C GLY A 549 41.17 -57.95 71.41
N GLY A 550 41.30 -57.65 72.69
CA GLY A 550 42.54 -57.89 73.44
C GLY A 550 42.85 -59.37 73.60
N GLY A 551 44.14 -59.73 73.56
CA GLY A 551 44.58 -61.09 73.89
C GLY A 551 44.62 -61.34 75.38
N THR A 552 44.84 -62.60 75.75
CA THR A 552 45.10 -62.98 77.14
C THR A 552 46.38 -63.81 77.27
N GLU A 553 47.25 -63.46 78.22
CA GLU A 553 48.34 -64.32 78.64
C GLU A 553 47.87 -65.34 79.69
N VAL A 554 48.01 -66.62 79.36
CA VAL A 554 47.73 -67.74 80.27
C VAL A 554 49.05 -68.23 80.86
N THR A 555 49.39 -67.78 82.07
CA THR A 555 50.32 -68.49 82.95
C THR A 555 49.58 -69.67 83.60
N ARG A 556 50.27 -70.79 83.86
CA ARG A 556 49.71 -72.11 84.29
C ARG A 556 48.79 -72.11 85.53
N SER A 557 48.52 -70.96 86.14
CA SER A 557 47.82 -70.81 87.40
C SER A 557 46.51 -70.01 87.31
N CYS A 558 45.82 -70.00 86.16
CA CYS A 558 44.40 -69.62 86.15
C CYS A 558 43.63 -70.73 86.90
N GLY A 559 43.59 -70.62 88.23
CA GLY A 559 43.11 -71.67 89.13
C GLY A 559 41.60 -71.85 89.02
N GLY A 560 41.18 -73.06 88.68
CA GLY A 560 39.77 -73.47 88.70
C GLY A 560 39.43 -74.48 87.62
N SER A 561 39.98 -75.69 87.72
CA SER A 561 39.46 -76.96 87.18
C SER A 561 38.46 -76.91 86.02
N VAL A 562 38.85 -76.43 84.85
CA VAL A 562 38.33 -76.89 83.55
C VAL A 562 39.48 -76.81 82.56
N PHE A 563 39.76 -77.92 81.88
CA PHE A 563 40.55 -77.94 80.65
C PHE A 563 39.93 -76.93 79.68
N SER A 564 40.41 -75.68 79.68
CA SER A 564 40.01 -74.73 78.65
C SER A 564 40.76 -75.13 77.36
N PRO A 565 40.07 -75.54 76.29
CA PRO A 565 40.72 -75.96 75.03
C PRO A 565 41.38 -74.79 74.29
N CYS A 566 41.31 -73.59 74.84
CA CYS A 566 41.88 -72.36 74.33
C CYS A 566 43.42 -72.36 74.32
N ARG A 567 44.00 -72.92 73.25
CA ARG A 567 45.42 -72.73 72.90
C ARG A 567 45.70 -71.33 72.33
N SER A 568 44.67 -70.70 71.76
CA SER A 568 44.77 -69.38 71.15
C SER A 568 44.76 -68.29 72.21
N ARG A 569 45.92 -67.63 72.41
CA ARG A 569 46.08 -66.46 73.29
C ARG A 569 45.59 -65.16 72.64
N SER A 570 44.89 -65.28 71.52
CA SER A 570 44.62 -64.19 70.60
C SER A 570 43.17 -63.75 70.69
N GLY A 571 42.95 -62.44 70.84
CA GLY A 571 41.62 -61.84 70.75
C GLY A 571 41.02 -62.02 69.36
N GLY A 572 39.71 -61.82 69.25
CA GLY A 572 39.00 -61.85 67.98
C GLY A 572 39.41 -60.68 67.08
N ALA A 573 39.53 -60.93 65.78
CA ALA A 573 39.76 -59.86 64.80
C ALA A 573 38.52 -58.98 64.66
N GLY A 574 38.69 -57.67 64.44
CA GLY A 574 37.60 -56.77 64.13
C GLY A 574 37.00 -57.04 62.75
N GLY A 575 35.71 -56.75 62.60
CA GLY A 575 35.02 -56.84 61.31
C GLY A 575 35.42 -55.70 60.37
N GLY A 576 35.50 -55.96 59.07
CA GLY A 576 35.75 -54.92 58.07
C GLY A 576 34.56 -53.96 57.92
N GLY A 577 34.83 -52.68 57.67
CA GLY A 577 33.77 -51.70 57.40
C GLY A 577 33.07 -51.96 56.06
N GLY A 578 31.84 -51.46 55.91
CA GLY A 578 31.09 -51.52 54.67
C GLY A 578 31.50 -50.41 53.68
N GLY A 579 31.45 -50.69 52.37
CA GLY A 579 31.69 -49.70 51.32
C GLY A 579 30.54 -48.70 51.18
N GLY A 580 30.86 -47.47 50.78
CA GLY A 580 29.86 -46.44 50.47
C GLY A 580 29.18 -46.67 49.12
N GLY A 581 27.87 -46.43 49.06
CA GLY A 581 27.09 -46.51 47.82
C GLY A 581 27.46 -45.40 46.83
N CYS A 582 27.39 -45.70 45.53
CA CYS A 582 27.69 -44.73 44.48
C CYS A 582 26.57 -43.69 44.35
N ALA A 583 26.93 -42.47 43.98
CA ALA A 583 25.98 -41.42 43.61
C ALA A 583 25.10 -41.82 42.41
N GLY A 584 23.85 -41.34 42.41
CA GLY A 584 23.07 -41.28 41.16
C GLY A 584 23.64 -40.22 40.22
N THR A 585 23.40 -40.37 38.91
CA THR A 585 23.70 -39.33 37.92
C THR A 585 22.44 -38.54 37.59
N ALA A 586 22.61 -37.26 37.23
CA ALA A 586 21.52 -36.33 37.04
C ALA A 586 20.87 -36.42 35.65
N GLY A 587 19.57 -36.15 35.64
CA GLY A 587 18.82 -36.00 34.40
C GLY A 587 19.19 -34.72 33.66
N THR A 588 19.27 -34.78 32.33
CA THR A 588 19.51 -33.59 31.51
C THR A 588 18.24 -32.76 31.35
N GLY A 589 18.37 -31.44 31.17
CA GLY A 589 17.22 -30.57 30.91
C GLY A 589 16.64 -30.80 29.51
N GLY A 590 15.34 -30.58 29.35
CA GLY A 590 14.71 -30.54 28.03
C GLY A 590 15.15 -29.31 27.23
N THR A 591 15.23 -29.43 25.91
CA THR A 591 15.48 -28.27 25.05
C THR A 591 14.18 -27.53 24.78
N GLY A 592 14.25 -26.23 24.47
CA GLY A 592 13.04 -25.49 24.14
C GLY A 592 12.51 -25.77 22.72
N GLY A 593 11.24 -25.43 22.50
CA GLY A 593 10.59 -25.51 21.19
C GLY A 593 10.88 -24.31 20.30
N GLY A 594 10.84 -24.49 19.00
CA GLY A 594 11.08 -23.45 18.02
C GLY A 594 9.88 -22.52 17.84
N GLY A 595 10.13 -21.32 17.30
CA GLY A 595 9.11 -20.30 17.13
C GLY A 595 8.38 -20.35 15.79
N SER A 596 7.25 -19.65 15.74
CA SER A 596 6.51 -19.34 14.51
C SER A 596 6.43 -17.83 14.33
N PHE A 597 7.03 -17.33 13.25
CA PHE A 597 7.20 -15.90 13.00
C PHE A 597 6.60 -15.51 11.65
N ALA A 598 5.59 -14.63 11.60
CA ALA A 598 5.06 -14.19 10.29
C ALA A 598 6.11 -13.38 9.53
N ILE A 599 6.82 -12.49 10.23
CA ILE A 599 7.99 -11.80 9.73
C ILE A 599 9.03 -11.57 10.83
N ILE A 600 10.31 -11.76 10.49
CA ILE A 600 11.45 -11.32 11.31
C ILE A 600 12.26 -10.27 10.55
N SER A 601 12.54 -9.13 11.19
CA SER A 601 13.28 -7.99 10.63
C SER A 601 14.50 -7.66 11.47
N LEU A 602 15.71 -7.93 10.99
CA LEU A 602 16.95 -7.62 11.71
C LEU A 602 17.73 -6.53 10.99
N ALA A 603 17.99 -5.42 11.68
CA ALA A 603 18.74 -4.28 11.15
C ALA A 603 18.28 -3.89 9.73
N SER A 604 16.96 -3.82 9.55
CA SER A 604 16.31 -3.67 8.24
C SER A 604 15.18 -2.64 8.27
N GLN A 605 14.93 -1.99 7.14
CA GLN A 605 13.80 -1.09 6.94
C GLN A 605 12.64 -1.81 6.27
N VAL A 606 11.55 -2.05 7.00
CA VAL A 606 10.38 -2.79 6.52
C VAL A 606 9.10 -1.97 6.68
N ARG A 607 8.25 -1.98 5.65
CA ARG A 607 6.91 -1.39 5.66
C ARG A 607 5.87 -2.44 5.25
N LEU A 608 4.79 -2.52 6.01
CA LEU A 608 3.67 -3.44 5.79
C LEU A 608 2.39 -2.63 5.59
N GLU A 609 1.83 -2.67 4.38
CA GLU A 609 0.61 -1.92 4.02
C GLU A 609 -0.49 -2.89 3.61
N GLY A 610 -1.65 -2.84 4.25
CA GLY A 610 -2.78 -3.72 3.94
C GLY A 610 -2.49 -5.22 4.10
N CYS A 611 -1.44 -5.60 4.85
CA CYS A 611 -0.98 -6.98 4.94
C CYS A 611 -1.79 -7.80 5.96
N ARG A 612 -1.85 -9.11 5.76
CA ARG A 612 -2.41 -10.08 6.72
C ARG A 612 -1.31 -10.98 7.22
N LEU A 613 -0.95 -10.86 8.48
CA LEU A 613 0.06 -11.68 9.14
C LEU A 613 -0.62 -12.84 9.84
N GLN A 614 -0.11 -14.06 9.63
CA GLN A 614 -0.59 -15.25 10.31
C GLN A 614 0.59 -16.09 10.81
N THR A 615 0.48 -16.57 12.04
CA THR A 615 1.46 -17.48 12.64
C THR A 615 0.83 -18.81 12.97
N GLY A 616 1.65 -19.85 12.88
CA GLY A 616 1.38 -21.15 13.44
C GLY A 616 1.62 -21.17 14.95
N THR A 617 1.57 -22.37 15.50
CA THR A 617 1.84 -22.64 16.90
C THR A 617 3.34 -22.73 17.15
N GLY A 618 3.81 -22.14 18.25
CA GLY A 618 5.18 -22.38 18.71
C GLY A 618 5.34 -23.83 19.18
N GLY A 619 6.51 -24.41 18.95
CA GLY A 619 6.83 -25.79 19.34
C GLY A 619 6.79 -25.98 20.86
N ARG A 620 6.43 -27.17 21.33
CA ARG A 620 6.43 -27.49 22.77
C ARG A 620 7.86 -27.60 23.28
N GLY A 621 8.10 -27.24 24.54
CA GLY A 621 9.37 -27.53 25.19
C GLY A 621 9.50 -29.02 25.53
N GLY A 622 10.71 -29.55 25.45
CA GLY A 622 10.99 -30.95 25.80
C GLY A 622 10.86 -31.20 27.31
N ARG A 623 10.43 -32.40 27.71
CA ARG A 623 10.41 -32.82 29.11
C ARG A 623 11.83 -32.91 29.67
N GLY A 624 12.05 -32.55 30.93
CA GLY A 624 13.32 -32.79 31.62
C GLY A 624 13.51 -34.25 32.03
N GLY A 625 14.75 -34.73 32.00
CA GLY A 625 15.11 -36.09 32.40
C GLY A 625 15.03 -36.30 33.92
N ASN A 626 14.64 -37.49 34.34
CA ASN A 626 14.57 -37.86 35.76
C ASN A 626 15.98 -38.00 36.36
N GLY A 627 16.19 -37.55 37.60
CA GLY A 627 17.46 -37.78 38.31
C GLY A 627 17.58 -39.20 38.86
N GLY A 628 18.74 -39.83 38.73
CA GLY A 628 18.99 -41.16 39.28
C GLY A 628 19.05 -41.18 40.81
N THR A 629 18.53 -42.24 41.43
CA THR A 629 18.68 -42.43 42.89
C THR A 629 20.09 -42.92 43.23
N GLY A 630 20.56 -42.66 44.44
CA GLY A 630 21.85 -43.19 44.91
C GLY A 630 21.80 -44.68 45.22
N GLY A 631 22.96 -45.34 45.17
CA GLY A 631 23.13 -46.75 45.50
C GLY A 631 23.10 -46.99 47.01
N THR A 632 22.71 -48.21 47.41
CA THR A 632 22.68 -48.57 48.84
C THR A 632 24.08 -48.79 49.40
N ALA A 633 24.22 -48.58 50.70
CA ALA A 633 25.46 -48.82 51.43
C ALA A 633 25.80 -50.33 51.55
N GLY A 634 27.09 -50.63 51.64
CA GLY A 634 27.60 -51.93 52.02
C GLY A 634 27.45 -52.16 53.53
N VAL A 635 27.10 -53.39 53.90
CA VAL A 635 27.02 -53.81 55.30
C VAL A 635 28.43 -54.00 55.88
N GLY A 636 28.61 -53.63 57.15
CA GLY A 636 29.84 -53.92 57.89
C GLY A 636 29.94 -55.40 58.26
N GLY A 637 31.16 -55.92 58.32
CA GLY A 637 31.46 -57.28 58.72
C GLY A 637 31.30 -57.50 60.23
N ALA A 638 30.93 -58.72 60.61
CA ALA A 638 30.91 -59.14 62.01
C ALA A 638 32.33 -59.17 62.59
N GLY A 639 32.45 -58.85 63.88
CA GLY A 639 33.69 -59.09 64.62
C GLY A 639 33.87 -60.58 64.91
N GLY A 640 35.12 -61.04 64.94
CA GLY A 640 35.46 -62.41 65.29
C GLY A 640 35.37 -62.64 66.80
N ASP A 641 34.96 -63.84 67.18
CA ASP A 641 35.09 -64.35 68.55
C ASP A 641 36.14 -65.48 68.56
N SER A 642 37.05 -65.43 69.52
CA SER A 642 38.06 -66.48 69.71
C SER A 642 37.52 -67.66 70.53
N GLY A 643 36.28 -67.55 71.05
CA GLY A 643 35.58 -68.60 71.79
C GLY A 643 36.11 -68.79 73.21
N CYS A 644 37.04 -67.94 73.65
CA CYS A 644 37.69 -68.02 74.96
C CYS A 644 37.13 -66.98 75.91
N GLU A 645 36.96 -67.35 77.18
CA GLU A 645 36.20 -66.54 78.15
C GLU A 645 36.89 -65.22 78.52
N CYS A 646 38.22 -65.15 78.42
CA CYS A 646 39.03 -63.99 78.84
C CYS A 646 39.56 -63.13 77.68
N THR A 647 39.44 -63.59 76.44
CA THR A 647 39.87 -62.85 75.25
C THR A 647 38.79 -61.88 74.80
N GLY A 648 39.20 -60.73 74.27
CA GLY A 648 38.27 -59.78 73.69
C GLY A 648 37.65 -60.31 72.40
N ILE A 649 36.36 -60.03 72.20
CA ILE A 649 35.69 -60.17 70.91
C ILE A 649 36.07 -58.95 70.04
N GLY A 650 36.25 -59.15 68.74
CA GLY A 650 36.44 -58.05 67.81
C GLY A 650 35.17 -57.19 67.70
N GLY A 651 35.34 -55.88 67.49
CA GLY A 651 34.22 -54.99 67.19
C GLY A 651 33.66 -55.28 65.80
N THR A 652 32.36 -55.01 65.60
CA THR A 652 31.74 -55.04 64.26
C THR A 652 32.24 -53.87 63.42
N GLY A 653 32.38 -54.07 62.12
CA GLY A 653 32.61 -52.97 61.18
C GLY A 653 31.38 -52.08 61.07
N GLY A 654 31.60 -50.78 60.87
CA GLY A 654 30.51 -49.84 60.59
C GLY A 654 29.97 -50.05 59.17
N ALA A 655 28.67 -49.84 58.96
CA ALA A 655 28.10 -49.79 57.62
C ALA A 655 28.63 -48.59 56.82
N GLY A 656 28.67 -48.71 55.50
CA GLY A 656 28.93 -47.56 54.63
C GLY A 656 27.78 -46.56 54.64
N GLY A 657 28.00 -45.40 54.03
CA GLY A 657 26.95 -44.44 53.71
C GLY A 657 26.26 -44.78 52.39
N ALA A 658 24.97 -44.50 52.26
CA ALA A 658 24.27 -44.59 50.97
C ALA A 658 24.74 -43.47 50.04
N GLY A 659 24.67 -43.70 48.73
CA GLY A 659 24.87 -42.65 47.74
C GLY A 659 23.72 -41.65 47.76
N GLY A 660 24.03 -40.39 47.47
CA GLY A 660 23.04 -39.33 47.29
C GLY A 660 22.27 -39.49 45.97
N ALA A 661 21.00 -39.08 45.98
CA ALA A 661 20.20 -38.99 44.77
C ALA A 661 20.60 -37.76 43.95
N ALA A 662 20.56 -37.87 42.62
CA ALA A 662 20.84 -36.78 41.73
C ALA A 662 19.61 -35.93 41.43
N GLY A 663 19.82 -34.68 41.04
CA GLY A 663 18.79 -33.79 40.57
C GLY A 663 18.17 -34.24 39.24
N SER A 664 16.88 -33.94 39.07
CA SER A 664 16.20 -34.07 37.78
C SER A 664 16.44 -32.83 36.91
N GLY A 665 16.43 -32.98 35.60
CA GLY A 665 16.52 -31.86 34.65
C GLY A 665 15.21 -31.08 34.58
N ALA A 666 15.31 -29.77 34.35
CA ALA A 666 14.13 -28.92 34.15
C ALA A 666 13.52 -29.12 32.75
N GLY A 667 12.23 -28.83 32.62
CA GLY A 667 11.55 -28.85 31.32
C GLY A 667 11.98 -27.68 30.44
N GLY A 668 12.02 -27.89 29.12
CA GLY A 668 12.38 -26.89 28.12
C GLY A 668 11.30 -25.80 27.97
N PRO A 669 11.66 -24.55 27.63
CA PRO A 669 10.69 -23.50 27.35
C PRO A 669 9.89 -23.80 26.06
N GLY A 670 8.62 -23.36 26.03
CA GLY A 670 7.82 -23.41 24.80
C GLY A 670 8.25 -22.36 23.78
N GLY A 671 8.07 -22.66 22.51
CA GLY A 671 8.39 -21.77 21.39
C GLY A 671 7.39 -20.62 21.24
N PRO A 672 7.85 -19.46 20.73
CA PRO A 672 7.00 -18.28 20.57
C PRO A 672 6.09 -18.36 19.32
N SER A 673 5.02 -17.59 19.32
CA SER A 673 4.16 -17.31 18.15
C SER A 673 4.02 -15.80 18.02
N VAL A 674 4.68 -15.22 17.01
CA VAL A 674 4.91 -13.75 16.92
C VAL A 674 4.70 -13.27 15.50
N CYS A 675 3.82 -12.29 15.29
CA CYS A 675 3.64 -11.74 13.94
C CYS A 675 4.88 -10.96 13.48
N VAL A 676 5.37 -10.00 14.27
CA VAL A 676 6.52 -9.17 13.90
C VAL A 676 7.62 -9.27 14.96
N ALA A 677 8.70 -9.97 14.65
CA ALA A 677 9.90 -9.99 15.48
C ALA A 677 10.96 -9.05 14.88
N PHE A 678 11.57 -8.16 15.67
CA PHE A 678 12.45 -7.12 15.12
C PHE A 678 13.65 -6.77 16.00
N ALA A 679 14.79 -6.49 15.38
CA ALA A 679 15.95 -5.86 16.03
C ALA A 679 16.29 -4.56 15.29
N GLY A 680 16.26 -3.43 16.00
CA GLY A 680 16.30 -2.09 15.43
C GLY A 680 14.91 -1.48 15.41
N ASP A 681 14.55 -0.80 14.32
CA ASP A 681 13.26 -0.12 14.20
C ASP A 681 12.12 -1.13 13.99
N LEU A 682 11.00 -0.87 14.66
CA LEU A 682 9.76 -1.62 14.45
C LEU A 682 9.27 -1.39 13.01
N PRO A 683 8.98 -2.44 12.22
CA PRO A 683 8.39 -2.30 10.90
C PRO A 683 7.11 -1.45 10.92
N ALA A 684 7.06 -0.43 10.08
CA ALA A 684 5.89 0.45 9.97
C ALA A 684 4.70 -0.32 9.39
N GLN A 685 3.52 -0.13 9.97
CA GLN A 685 2.33 -0.91 9.67
C GLN A 685 1.12 0.00 9.43
N THR A 686 0.54 -0.06 8.23
CA THR A 686 -0.69 0.68 7.86
C THR A 686 -1.73 -0.31 7.37
N GLY A 687 -2.90 -0.38 8.01
CA GLY A 687 -3.96 -1.32 7.60
C GLY A 687 -3.55 -2.80 7.68
N THR A 688 -2.47 -3.14 8.39
CA THR A 688 -1.97 -4.50 8.56
C THR A 688 -2.64 -5.18 9.74
N THR A 689 -3.06 -6.43 9.57
CA THR A 689 -3.72 -7.25 10.60
C THR A 689 -2.86 -8.44 10.98
N CYS A 690 -3.02 -8.95 12.20
CA CYS A 690 -2.24 -10.06 12.72
C CYS A 690 -3.16 -11.09 13.39
N THR A 691 -3.03 -12.35 12.97
CA THR A 691 -3.68 -13.51 13.57
C THR A 691 -2.62 -14.42 14.18
N LEU A 692 -2.59 -14.47 15.51
CA LEU A 692 -1.60 -15.25 16.23
C LEU A 692 -2.03 -16.70 16.43
N GLY A 693 -1.14 -17.64 16.13
CA GLY A 693 -1.24 -19.02 16.59
C GLY A 693 -1.05 -19.13 18.11
N ARG A 694 -1.04 -20.36 18.64
CA ARG A 694 -0.80 -20.58 20.08
C ARG A 694 0.69 -20.52 20.37
N ALA A 695 1.07 -19.99 21.53
CA ALA A 695 2.42 -20.22 22.03
C ALA A 695 2.61 -21.70 22.39
N GLY A 696 3.83 -22.20 22.24
CA GLY A 696 4.21 -23.53 22.67
C GLY A 696 4.09 -23.69 24.18
N THR A 697 3.65 -24.86 24.64
CA THR A 697 3.62 -25.18 26.07
C THR A 697 5.04 -25.51 26.54
N GLY A 698 5.42 -25.05 27.73
CA GLY A 698 6.68 -25.49 28.34
C GLY A 698 6.66 -26.98 28.69
N GLY A 699 7.82 -27.62 28.58
CA GLY A 699 7.99 -29.03 28.92
C GLY A 699 7.87 -29.26 30.41
N THR A 700 7.45 -30.46 30.80
CA THR A 700 7.40 -30.85 32.22
C THR A 700 8.81 -31.10 32.77
N GLY A 701 9.08 -30.73 34.02
CA GLY A 701 10.34 -31.12 34.67
C GLY A 701 10.44 -32.64 34.90
N GLY A 702 11.67 -33.16 34.94
CA GLY A 702 11.92 -34.54 35.35
C GLY A 702 11.61 -34.74 36.83
N ARG A 703 11.47 -36.00 37.27
CA ARG A 703 11.09 -36.32 38.65
C ARG A 703 11.84 -37.52 39.20
N ASN A 704 12.19 -37.47 40.49
CA ASN A 704 12.56 -38.67 41.25
C ASN A 704 11.92 -38.70 42.63
N ALA A 705 12.05 -39.84 43.31
CA ALA A 705 11.39 -40.09 44.58
C ALA A 705 11.96 -39.29 45.77
N VAL A 706 13.18 -38.76 45.64
CA VAL A 706 13.93 -38.12 46.74
C VAL A 706 13.83 -36.59 46.67
N LEU A 707 14.06 -36.01 45.50
CA LEU A 707 14.09 -34.56 45.24
C LEU A 707 12.80 -34.05 44.56
N GLY A 708 11.82 -34.91 44.31
CA GLY A 708 10.57 -34.53 43.68
C GLY A 708 10.73 -34.14 42.21
N ALA A 709 9.84 -33.28 41.72
CA ALA A 709 9.86 -32.79 40.34
C ALA A 709 10.72 -31.54 40.21
N ALA A 710 11.52 -31.48 39.14
CA ALA A 710 12.14 -30.25 38.69
C ALA A 710 11.08 -29.30 38.14
N SER A 711 11.42 -28.01 38.03
CA SER A 711 10.52 -27.00 37.48
C SER A 711 10.17 -27.31 36.02
N ASN A 712 8.92 -27.05 35.67
CA ASN A 712 8.49 -27.02 34.27
C ASN A 712 9.15 -25.85 33.54
N GLY A 713 9.33 -26.00 32.24
CA GLY A 713 9.69 -24.87 31.39
C GLY A 713 8.54 -23.85 31.33
N PRO A 714 8.85 -22.57 31.15
CA PRO A 714 7.82 -21.58 30.88
C PRO A 714 7.16 -21.83 29.51
N GLY A 715 5.90 -21.42 29.36
CA GLY A 715 5.27 -21.36 28.03
C GLY A 715 5.93 -20.31 27.15
N GLY A 716 5.79 -20.48 25.84
CA GLY A 716 6.27 -19.51 24.87
C GLY A 716 5.47 -18.21 24.92
N ILE A 717 5.99 -17.19 24.23
CA ILE A 717 5.36 -15.87 24.13
C ILE A 717 4.40 -15.84 22.94
N ARG A 718 3.25 -15.16 23.12
CA ARG A 718 2.26 -14.91 22.07
C ARG A 718 1.95 -13.42 21.97
N VAL A 719 2.56 -12.72 21.01
CA VAL A 719 2.44 -11.26 20.87
C VAL A 719 2.46 -10.82 19.41
N ASN A 720 1.82 -9.67 19.12
CA ASN A 720 1.81 -9.12 17.77
C ASN A 720 3.19 -8.61 17.33
N ALA A 721 3.94 -8.01 18.26
CA ALA A 721 5.28 -7.51 18.00
C ALA A 721 6.21 -7.83 19.17
N GLN A 722 7.44 -8.25 18.87
CA GLN A 722 8.46 -8.59 19.86
C GLN A 722 9.81 -7.98 19.46
N PRO A 723 10.39 -7.07 20.27
CA PRO A 723 11.77 -6.66 20.08
C PRO A 723 12.72 -7.82 20.39
N LEU A 724 13.79 -7.92 19.63
CA LEU A 724 14.84 -8.91 19.74
C LEU A 724 16.12 -8.20 20.21
N ASP A 725 16.75 -8.75 21.25
CA ASP A 725 17.99 -8.26 21.84
C ASP A 725 19.24 -8.85 21.16
#